data_AF-A0A316F7Z0-F1
#
_entry.id   AF-A0A316F7Z0-F1
#
_cell.length_a   1.000
_cell.length_b   1.000
_cell.length_c   1.000
_cell.angle_alpha   90.00
_cell.angle_beta   90.00
_cell.angle_gamma   90.00
#
_symmetry.space_group_name_H-M   'P 1'
#
loop_
_entity.id
_entity.type
_entity.pdbx_description
1 polymer ?
#
loop_
_entity_poly.entity_id
_entity_poly.type
_entity_poly.pdbx_seq_one_letter_code
_entity_poly.pdbx_strand_id
1 'polypeptide(L)'
;MRADLEVTGPHGPIPVRVYEPDGPAEAVLVWAHGGGFRHGDLDMPEADMVSAELCRRANAVVVSVGYRLAVDGVRYPVPIDDVHAVWTWVTARTDLPDRRAIGGASAGAALAVSAALRATADPPDLLLLAYPFAHFPTPTLGHGRTLENIEDMVRNYVGRISDLPVDALPGAARLDGLPPAYIVLSESDDLRPSGELLERQLREAGVPAESFLAPGTTHGHLNRPDDVPDAVDASLGFFAAALRAPRRAPRWLRRDGEPRIEFGADYNPEQWPREVWADDVRAMREAGVTIVSLGIFAWARLEPAERRYDFGWLDEVMDLLHAGGILVNLATPTASPPPWLTTGHPEILPVDRDGRTVWPGARQHWRPTSPVFREHALRLVRALARRYADHPALAAWHVNNELGCHNVHDYSDDAARAFRGWLRRRYTTLDALNAAWGTDFWSQRYGEWEQILPPRYANGPVNPTQQLDFKRFSSDALKDYYLAERRILREITPDVPVTTNFMVAGPINEMNYPDWAAEVDFVANDHYTRPGPQSRDELSFSANLCGNLITGRPWFLMEHSTSAVNWQPVNVPKLPGELARDSLTHVAHGADGVCFFQWRQSRAGAEKFHSAMLPHAGTSSAIFAAVTGLGARLRSLSGVAGLARTPSDVAVVIDYESWWAAEQDSHPTDRLRYRDEALDWYTALLDAGVRADVVPVSADLTGYRLVVAPILHLVPAALKHRLEEYVAGGGHLVTTYFSGIVDEFDHAWLGGYPGALRDLLGIRVEEFAPLLDGESVPLSTGTSGTLWSERVEVTDPAVTVLATYLDGGAAVTRRVVGAGSAAYISTRLGPPGLLVILDELLSPAGVVSELPPDLRGKVELAVRGPVRFLINRTAEPVDLSAVAGAPRTLPARGVVVLLSPGVPG
;
A
#
# COMPACT_ATOMS: atom_id res chain seq x y z
N MET A 1 33.39 -5.32 23.98
CA MET A 1 33.70 -6.56 24.75
C MET A 1 33.51 -7.78 23.86
N ARG A 2 34.29 -8.86 24.02
CA ARG A 2 34.11 -10.16 23.33
C ARG A 2 34.03 -11.27 24.38
N ALA A 3 33.02 -12.12 24.32
CA ALA A 3 32.81 -13.21 25.27
C ALA A 3 32.25 -14.47 24.59
N ASP A 4 32.80 -15.63 24.95
CA ASP A 4 32.32 -16.94 24.48
C ASP A 4 31.36 -17.52 25.52
N LEU A 5 30.16 -17.92 25.08
CA LEU A 5 29.08 -18.44 25.92
C LEU A 5 28.50 -19.72 25.31
N GLU A 6 27.69 -20.43 26.09
CA GLU A 6 26.88 -21.55 25.60
C GLU A 6 25.40 -21.25 25.78
N VAL A 7 24.62 -21.47 24.71
CA VAL A 7 23.16 -21.37 24.71
C VAL A 7 22.57 -22.78 24.74
N THR A 8 21.56 -23.02 25.57
CA THR A 8 20.86 -24.30 25.61
C THR A 8 20.06 -24.50 24.32
N GLY A 9 20.49 -25.44 23.48
CA GLY A 9 19.79 -25.85 22.27
C GLY A 9 19.00 -27.16 22.43
N PRO A 10 18.09 -27.45 21.49
CA PRO A 10 17.29 -28.69 21.50
C PRO A 10 18.14 -29.96 21.36
N HIS A 11 19.35 -29.86 20.81
CA HIS A 11 20.28 -30.99 20.64
C HIS A 11 21.56 -30.83 21.48
N GLY A 12 21.48 -30.07 22.57
CA GLY A 12 22.61 -29.80 23.50
C GLY A 12 23.15 -28.36 23.40
N PRO A 13 24.19 -28.04 24.19
CA PRO A 13 24.79 -26.70 24.22
C PRO A 13 25.25 -26.24 22.82
N ILE A 14 24.97 -24.97 22.51
CA ILE A 14 25.35 -24.30 21.26
C ILE A 14 26.39 -23.24 21.62
N PRO A 15 27.63 -23.33 21.11
CA PRO A 15 28.62 -22.29 21.34
C PRO A 15 28.23 -21.01 20.59
N VAL A 16 28.26 -19.88 21.30
CA VAL A 16 28.07 -18.54 20.72
C VAL A 16 29.18 -17.62 21.15
N ARG A 17 29.51 -16.63 20.31
CA ARG A 17 30.42 -15.55 20.65
C ARG A 17 29.67 -14.22 20.60
N VAL A 18 29.65 -13.51 21.71
CA VAL A 18 28.97 -12.23 21.87
C VAL A 18 29.97 -11.09 21.76
N TYR A 19 29.65 -10.12 20.91
CA TYR A 19 30.36 -8.87 20.73
C TYR A 19 29.49 -7.73 21.23
N GLU A 20 30.01 -6.95 22.17
CA GLU A 20 29.33 -5.78 22.73
C GLU A 20 30.09 -4.51 22.36
N PRO A 21 29.39 -3.43 21.94
CA PRO A 21 30.03 -2.16 21.67
C PRO A 21 30.48 -1.47 22.97
N ASP A 22 31.31 -0.43 22.86
CA ASP A 22 31.81 0.33 24.02
C ASP A 22 30.76 1.25 24.67
N GLY A 23 29.54 1.33 24.08
CA GLY A 23 28.42 2.17 24.53
C GLY A 23 27.08 1.42 24.53
N PRO A 24 25.94 2.10 24.80
CA PRO A 24 24.64 1.47 24.72
C PRO A 24 24.37 1.01 23.28
N ALA A 25 24.07 -0.28 23.12
CA ALA A 25 23.79 -0.84 21.81
C ALA A 25 22.44 -0.35 21.27
N GLU A 26 22.36 -0.11 19.96
CA GLU A 26 21.14 0.33 19.26
C GLU A 26 20.37 -0.82 18.62
N ALA A 27 21.03 -1.96 18.40
CA ALA A 27 20.45 -3.15 17.82
C ALA A 27 21.14 -4.42 18.36
N VAL A 28 20.51 -5.56 18.14
CA VAL A 28 21.14 -6.88 18.27
C VAL A 28 21.07 -7.65 16.95
N LEU A 29 22.15 -8.32 16.57
CA LEU A 29 22.25 -9.18 15.39
C LEU A 29 22.62 -10.61 15.81
N VAL A 30 21.84 -11.60 15.38
CA VAL A 30 22.26 -13.01 15.38
C VAL A 30 22.90 -13.33 14.03
N TRP A 31 24.15 -13.80 14.03
CA TRP A 31 24.94 -14.01 12.81
C TRP A 31 25.38 -15.48 12.66
N ALA A 32 25.05 -16.10 11.52
CA ALA A 32 25.45 -17.47 11.18
C ALA A 32 26.50 -17.50 10.05
N HIS A 33 27.64 -18.15 10.30
CA HIS A 33 28.72 -18.26 9.31
C HIS A 33 28.37 -19.23 8.15
N GLY A 34 29.09 -19.12 7.04
CA GLY A 34 28.98 -20.00 5.88
C GLY A 34 29.74 -21.31 6.06
N GLY A 35 30.40 -21.78 5.00
CA GLY A 35 31.16 -23.05 5.02
C GLY A 35 30.40 -24.28 4.49
N GLY A 36 29.27 -24.06 3.81
CA GLY A 36 28.55 -25.12 3.10
C GLY A 36 27.93 -26.16 4.03
N PHE A 37 27.43 -25.72 5.19
CA PHE A 37 26.87 -26.53 6.28
C PHE A 37 27.84 -27.50 6.97
N ARG A 38 29.05 -27.74 6.43
CA ARG A 38 29.96 -28.80 6.87
C ARG A 38 31.32 -28.31 7.40
N HIS A 39 31.61 -27.01 7.25
CA HIS A 39 32.84 -26.37 7.71
C HIS A 39 32.52 -25.02 8.35
N GLY A 40 33.48 -24.49 9.10
CA GLY A 40 33.39 -23.18 9.75
C GLY A 40 33.34 -23.30 11.27
N ASP A 41 33.73 -22.23 11.92
CA ASP A 41 33.75 -22.09 13.37
C ASP A 41 33.62 -20.60 13.73
N LEU A 42 33.64 -20.30 15.03
CA LEU A 42 33.54 -18.92 15.50
C LEU A 42 34.81 -18.09 15.25
N ASP A 43 35.95 -18.72 14.92
CA ASP A 43 37.25 -18.08 14.71
C ASP A 43 37.52 -17.71 13.24
N MET A 44 36.76 -18.26 12.30
CA MET A 44 36.90 -17.90 10.88
C MET A 44 36.59 -16.41 10.64
N PRO A 45 37.27 -15.72 9.70
CA PRO A 45 37.04 -14.29 9.46
C PRO A 45 35.57 -13.92 9.17
N GLU A 46 34.84 -14.77 8.43
CA GLU A 46 33.41 -14.56 8.14
C GLU A 46 32.50 -14.62 9.39
N ALA A 47 32.97 -15.21 10.48
CA ALA A 47 32.32 -15.23 11.78
C ALA A 47 32.90 -14.15 12.70
N ASP A 48 34.21 -14.19 12.96
CA ASP A 48 34.87 -13.38 13.97
C ASP A 48 34.99 -11.91 13.57
N MET A 49 35.65 -11.66 12.42
CA MET A 49 35.92 -10.31 11.92
C MET A 49 34.63 -9.60 11.53
N VAL A 50 33.72 -10.28 10.81
CA VAL A 50 32.42 -9.72 10.43
C VAL A 50 31.62 -9.29 11.66
N SER A 51 31.54 -10.14 12.68
CA SER A 51 30.78 -9.83 13.89
C SER A 51 31.39 -8.68 14.69
N ALA A 52 32.72 -8.67 14.86
CA ALA A 52 33.43 -7.59 15.51
C ALA A 52 33.22 -6.25 14.78
N GLU A 53 33.27 -6.29 13.45
CA GLU A 53 33.20 -5.08 12.65
C GLU A 53 31.76 -4.55 12.51
N LEU A 54 30.75 -5.42 12.40
CA LEU A 54 29.35 -4.99 12.47
C LEU A 54 28.99 -4.45 13.84
N CYS A 55 29.47 -5.07 14.92
CA CYS A 55 29.32 -4.56 16.29
C CYS A 55 29.85 -3.13 16.39
N ARG A 56 31.07 -2.90 15.90
CA ARG A 56 31.74 -1.60 15.93
C ARG A 56 31.08 -0.56 15.02
N ARG A 57 30.76 -0.91 13.76
CA ARG A 57 30.21 0.03 12.76
C ARG A 57 28.76 0.40 13.08
N ALA A 58 27.97 -0.53 13.57
CA ALA A 58 26.53 -0.34 13.78
C ALA A 58 26.16 -0.02 15.22
N ASN A 59 27.13 0.02 16.14
CA ASN A 59 26.88 0.12 17.58
C ASN A 59 25.86 -0.93 18.05
N ALA A 60 26.06 -2.19 17.64
CA ALA A 60 25.13 -3.29 17.84
C ALA A 60 25.76 -4.41 18.67
N VAL A 61 24.95 -5.12 19.47
CA VAL A 61 25.36 -6.42 20.02
C VAL A 61 25.33 -7.44 18.89
N VAL A 62 26.40 -8.19 18.67
CA VAL A 62 26.40 -9.28 17.68
C VAL A 62 26.61 -10.61 18.39
N VAL A 63 25.71 -11.57 18.14
CA VAL A 63 25.78 -12.94 18.64
C VAL A 63 26.10 -13.86 17.47
N SER A 64 27.37 -14.22 17.34
CA SER A 64 27.84 -15.15 16.31
C SER A 64 27.57 -16.59 16.74
N VAL A 65 26.97 -17.39 15.86
CA VAL A 65 26.47 -18.74 16.16
C VAL A 65 27.41 -19.81 15.62
N GLY A 66 27.96 -20.63 16.51
CA GLY A 66 28.69 -21.86 16.15
C GLY A 66 27.73 -23.03 16.03
N TYR A 67 26.82 -22.97 15.05
CA TYR A 67 25.80 -24.01 14.83
C TYR A 67 26.45 -25.37 14.54
N ARG A 68 25.80 -26.47 14.93
CA ARG A 68 26.34 -27.81 14.65
C ARG A 68 26.41 -28.06 13.14
N LEU A 69 27.59 -28.38 12.66
CA LEU A 69 27.85 -28.68 11.26
C LEU A 69 27.25 -30.02 10.86
N ALA A 70 26.83 -30.17 9.61
CA ALA A 70 26.34 -31.40 9.01
C ALA A 70 27.47 -32.41 8.77
N VAL A 71 28.13 -32.87 9.83
CA VAL A 71 29.17 -33.90 9.85
C VAL A 71 28.84 -34.95 10.92
N ASP A 72 29.52 -36.09 10.92
CA ASP A 72 29.37 -37.13 11.95
C ASP A 72 27.92 -37.57 12.23
N GLY A 73 27.08 -37.58 11.18
CA GLY A 73 25.68 -37.99 11.25
C GLY A 73 24.69 -36.85 11.52
N VAL A 74 25.16 -35.63 11.79
CA VAL A 74 24.32 -34.43 11.88
C VAL A 74 23.78 -34.07 10.49
N ARG A 75 22.47 -33.78 10.41
CA ARG A 75 21.75 -33.39 9.19
C ARG A 75 20.67 -32.37 9.54
N TYR A 76 20.01 -31.81 8.53
CA TYR A 76 18.75 -31.10 8.71
C TYR A 76 17.79 -31.89 9.65
N PRO A 77 17.07 -31.23 10.58
CA PRO A 77 16.98 -29.78 10.81
C PRO A 77 18.00 -29.21 11.82
N VAL A 78 18.95 -30.02 12.33
CA VAL A 78 19.80 -29.68 13.48
C VAL A 78 20.52 -28.31 13.34
N PRO A 79 21.15 -27.95 12.21
CA PRO A 79 21.77 -26.63 12.06
C PRO A 79 20.78 -25.46 12.16
N ILE A 80 19.57 -25.61 11.62
CA ILE A 80 18.52 -24.57 11.70
C ILE A 80 17.99 -24.48 13.12
N ASP A 81 17.78 -25.62 13.78
CA ASP A 81 17.32 -25.68 15.17
C ASP A 81 18.26 -24.91 16.10
N ASP A 82 19.57 -24.96 15.85
CA ASP A 82 20.55 -24.19 16.62
C ASP A 82 20.44 -22.69 16.40
N VAL A 83 20.39 -22.25 15.14
CA VAL A 83 20.25 -20.83 14.82
C VAL A 83 18.93 -20.28 15.38
N HIS A 84 17.85 -21.03 15.26
CA HIS A 84 16.54 -20.68 15.82
C HIS A 84 16.55 -20.67 17.36
N ALA A 85 17.22 -21.63 18.02
CA ALA A 85 17.33 -21.63 19.48
C ALA A 85 18.13 -20.42 20.00
N VAL A 86 19.20 -20.03 19.31
CA VAL A 86 19.93 -18.79 19.64
C VAL A 86 19.08 -17.56 19.40
N TRP A 87 18.28 -17.52 18.32
CA TRP A 87 17.30 -16.46 18.10
C TRP A 87 16.31 -16.35 19.26
N THR A 88 15.66 -17.45 19.65
CA THR A 88 14.73 -17.47 20.80
C THR A 88 15.41 -17.05 22.11
N TRP A 89 16.67 -17.44 22.32
CA TRP A 89 17.44 -17.01 23.49
C TRP A 89 17.71 -15.49 23.49
N VAL A 90 18.04 -14.92 22.33
CA VAL A 90 18.20 -13.46 22.18
C VAL A 90 16.88 -12.74 22.38
N THR A 91 15.77 -13.22 21.81
CA THR A 91 14.48 -12.52 21.91
C THR A 91 13.86 -12.54 23.31
N ALA A 92 14.17 -13.56 24.11
CA ALA A 92 13.74 -13.68 25.50
C ALA A 92 14.49 -12.74 26.47
N ARG A 93 15.58 -12.10 26.02
CA ARG A 93 16.37 -11.19 26.84
C ARG A 93 15.81 -9.76 26.79
N THR A 94 15.58 -9.18 27.97
CA THR A 94 15.07 -7.81 28.14
C THR A 94 16.19 -6.77 28.30
N ASP A 95 17.44 -7.21 28.41
CA ASP A 95 18.62 -6.36 28.53
C ASP A 95 19.25 -6.00 27.17
N LEU A 96 18.70 -6.54 26.07
CA LEU A 96 19.13 -6.26 24.71
C LEU A 96 18.19 -5.26 24.02
N PRO A 97 18.66 -4.52 23.00
CA PRO A 97 17.84 -3.55 22.27
C PRO A 97 16.61 -4.17 21.60
N ASP A 98 15.54 -3.38 21.47
CA ASP A 98 14.28 -3.80 20.82
C ASP A 98 14.46 -4.10 19.33
N ARG A 99 15.46 -3.49 18.70
CA ARG A 99 15.77 -3.72 17.29
C ARG A 99 16.60 -4.97 17.11
N ARG A 100 16.04 -5.97 16.42
CA ARG A 100 16.61 -7.32 16.36
C ARG A 100 16.75 -7.77 14.90
N ALA A 101 17.95 -8.17 14.51
CA ALA A 101 18.25 -8.65 13.17
C ALA A 101 18.77 -10.09 13.22
N ILE A 102 18.52 -10.84 12.15
CA ILE A 102 19.15 -12.13 11.93
C ILE A 102 19.84 -12.12 10.57
N GLY A 103 21.00 -12.76 10.48
CA GLY A 103 21.77 -12.75 9.25
C GLY A 103 22.77 -13.88 9.17
N GLY A 104 23.39 -14.00 8.00
CA GLY A 104 24.46 -14.96 7.80
C GLY A 104 25.06 -14.89 6.42
N ALA A 105 26.05 -15.74 6.20
CA ALA A 105 26.80 -15.83 4.95
C ALA A 105 26.64 -17.20 4.29
N SER A 106 26.51 -17.25 2.97
CA SER A 106 26.42 -18.50 2.19
C SER A 106 25.36 -19.47 2.76
N ALA A 107 25.75 -20.66 3.21
CA ALA A 107 24.90 -21.62 3.91
C ALA A 107 24.26 -21.04 5.20
N GLY A 108 24.99 -20.23 5.96
CA GLY A 108 24.46 -19.54 7.15
C GLY A 108 23.37 -18.52 6.80
N ALA A 109 23.44 -17.90 5.61
CA ALA A 109 22.36 -17.04 5.13
C ALA A 109 21.06 -17.83 4.89
N ALA A 110 21.16 -19.07 4.38
CA ALA A 110 20.01 -19.96 4.28
C ALA A 110 19.44 -20.31 5.66
N LEU A 111 20.30 -20.67 6.62
CA LEU A 111 19.87 -20.94 7.99
C LEU A 111 19.18 -19.72 8.63
N ALA A 112 19.69 -18.51 8.40
CA ALA A 112 19.10 -17.27 8.90
C ALA A 112 17.69 -17.01 8.36
N VAL A 113 17.48 -17.20 7.05
CA VAL A 113 16.14 -17.08 6.44
C VAL A 113 15.20 -18.15 6.99
N SER A 114 15.64 -19.40 7.10
CA SER A 114 14.82 -20.48 7.66
C SER A 114 14.47 -20.26 9.14
N ALA A 115 15.40 -19.73 9.93
CA ALA A 115 15.15 -19.36 11.32
C ALA A 115 14.15 -18.19 11.41
N ALA A 116 14.24 -17.20 10.52
CA ALA A 116 13.28 -16.11 10.45
C ALA A 116 11.87 -16.60 10.08
N LEU A 117 11.75 -17.55 9.14
CA LEU A 117 10.47 -18.17 8.78
C LEU A 117 9.83 -18.94 9.96
N ARG A 118 10.65 -19.51 10.86
CA ARG A 118 10.19 -20.21 12.06
C ARG A 118 9.82 -19.27 13.22
N ALA A 119 10.33 -18.05 13.22
CA ALA A 119 10.19 -17.08 14.31
C ALA A 119 8.87 -16.29 14.27
N THR A 120 7.71 -16.97 14.23
CA THR A 120 6.40 -16.32 14.08
C THR A 120 5.94 -15.54 15.31
N ALA A 121 6.38 -15.92 16.51
CA ALA A 121 6.03 -15.22 17.76
C ALA A 121 6.85 -13.93 17.97
N ASP A 122 8.13 -13.96 17.61
CA ASP A 122 9.08 -12.86 17.76
C ASP A 122 9.91 -12.72 16.45
N PRO A 123 9.32 -12.19 15.37
CA PRO A 123 10.01 -12.11 14.09
C PRO A 123 11.15 -11.08 14.12
N PRO A 124 12.24 -11.29 13.35
CA PRO A 124 13.28 -10.28 13.21
C PRO A 124 12.76 -9.01 12.54
N ASP A 125 13.39 -7.87 12.83
CA ASP A 125 13.14 -6.60 12.14
C ASP A 125 13.87 -6.49 10.80
N LEU A 126 14.95 -7.27 10.60
CA LEU A 126 15.82 -7.23 9.43
C LEU A 126 16.45 -8.60 9.12
N LEU A 127 16.69 -8.85 7.83
CA LEU A 127 17.53 -9.92 7.32
C LEU A 127 18.83 -9.36 6.71
N LEU A 128 19.99 -9.87 7.11
CA LEU A 128 21.30 -9.53 6.51
C LEU A 128 21.93 -10.76 5.87
N LEU A 129 21.99 -10.81 4.54
CA LEU A 129 22.31 -12.02 3.78
C LEU A 129 23.54 -11.80 2.89
N ALA A 130 24.67 -12.40 3.25
CA ALA A 130 25.87 -12.36 2.40
C ALA A 130 25.91 -13.55 1.44
N TYR A 131 25.91 -13.27 0.13
CA TYR A 131 26.00 -14.22 -0.99
C TYR A 131 25.20 -15.52 -0.73
N PRO A 132 23.87 -15.42 -0.57
CA PRO A 132 23.07 -16.48 0.04
C PRO A 132 22.93 -17.72 -0.84
N PHE A 133 23.12 -18.90 -0.23
CA PHE A 133 22.83 -20.20 -0.84
C PHE A 133 21.40 -20.67 -0.50
N ALA A 134 20.39 -20.00 -1.06
CA ALA A 134 18.99 -20.25 -0.72
C ALA A 134 18.31 -21.31 -1.60
N HIS A 135 18.86 -21.66 -2.77
CA HIS A 135 18.19 -22.48 -3.77
C HIS A 135 18.95 -23.77 -4.13
N PHE A 136 18.22 -24.88 -4.26
CA PHE A 136 18.68 -26.10 -4.92
C PHE A 136 17.56 -26.70 -5.80
N PRO A 137 17.83 -27.03 -7.08
CA PRO A 137 19.06 -26.75 -7.83
C PRO A 137 19.33 -25.24 -7.93
N THR A 138 20.61 -24.86 -8.00
CA THR A 138 20.99 -23.45 -8.11
C THR A 138 20.57 -22.89 -9.48
N PRO A 139 19.93 -21.70 -9.55
CA PRO A 139 19.53 -21.10 -10.82
C PRO A 139 20.74 -20.81 -11.72
N THR A 140 20.57 -20.89 -13.03
CA THR A 140 21.64 -20.58 -14.00
C THR A 140 21.44 -19.20 -14.62
N LEU A 141 22.46 -18.35 -14.60
CA LEU A 141 22.63 -17.28 -15.58
C LEU A 141 23.45 -17.86 -16.74
N GLY A 142 23.02 -17.68 -17.99
CA GLY A 142 23.69 -18.31 -19.14
C GLY A 142 25.21 -18.17 -19.11
N HIS A 143 25.91 -19.30 -19.36
CA HIS A 143 27.36 -19.57 -19.28
C HIS A 143 27.86 -20.03 -17.90
N GLY A 144 27.59 -21.30 -17.59
CA GLY A 144 28.05 -21.94 -16.35
C GLY A 144 29.52 -22.36 -16.36
N ARG A 145 30.19 -22.13 -15.23
CA ARG A 145 31.09 -23.14 -14.65
C ARG A 145 30.38 -23.69 -13.42
N THR A 146 30.29 -25.01 -13.33
CA THR A 146 29.74 -25.71 -12.16
C THR A 146 30.77 -25.66 -11.03
N LEU A 147 30.39 -25.15 -9.85
CA LEU A 147 31.03 -25.54 -8.61
C LEU A 147 30.95 -27.07 -8.52
N GLU A 148 32.08 -27.77 -8.65
CA GLU A 148 32.17 -29.19 -8.32
C GLU A 148 31.70 -29.34 -6.86
N ASN A 149 30.64 -30.13 -6.63
CA ASN A 149 30.04 -30.52 -5.32
C ASN A 149 28.88 -29.73 -4.66
N ILE A 150 28.08 -28.89 -5.35
CA ILE A 150 26.84 -28.35 -4.72
C ILE A 150 25.85 -29.49 -4.36
N GLU A 151 25.63 -30.44 -5.26
CA GLU A 151 24.72 -31.57 -4.99
C GLU A 151 25.18 -32.42 -3.80
N ASP A 152 26.47 -32.72 -3.72
CA ASP A 152 27.03 -33.48 -2.60
C ASP A 152 26.93 -32.71 -1.28
N MET A 153 27.11 -31.39 -1.31
CA MET A 153 26.90 -30.53 -0.15
C MET A 153 25.45 -30.57 0.33
N VAL A 154 24.47 -30.42 -0.57
CA VAL A 154 23.05 -30.49 -0.23
C VAL A 154 22.67 -31.89 0.24
N ARG A 155 23.11 -32.93 -0.47
CA ARG A 155 22.87 -34.33 -0.08
C ARG A 155 23.46 -34.66 1.29
N ASN A 156 24.63 -34.11 1.61
CA ASN A 156 25.23 -34.25 2.93
C ASN A 156 24.35 -33.59 4.02
N TYR A 157 23.93 -32.34 3.78
CA TYR A 157 23.10 -31.59 4.71
C TYR A 157 21.71 -32.21 4.92
N VAL A 158 20.97 -32.52 3.85
CA VAL A 158 19.57 -32.99 3.94
C VAL A 158 19.41 -34.51 3.93
N GLY A 159 20.49 -35.27 3.71
CA GLY A 159 20.46 -36.72 3.59
C GLY A 159 20.08 -37.23 2.21
N ARG A 160 18.97 -36.74 1.65
CA ARG A 160 18.48 -37.14 0.32
C ARG A 160 17.87 -35.95 -0.40
N ILE A 161 18.34 -35.71 -1.63
CA ILE A 161 17.86 -34.59 -2.46
C ILE A 161 16.51 -34.85 -3.15
N SER A 162 16.04 -36.10 -3.15
CA SER A 162 14.75 -36.49 -3.74
C SER A 162 13.55 -36.02 -2.93
N ASP A 163 13.77 -35.54 -1.71
CA ASP A 163 12.75 -35.13 -0.74
C ASP A 163 13.30 -33.96 0.06
N LEU A 164 13.61 -32.87 -0.64
CA LEU A 164 14.27 -31.70 -0.07
C LEU A 164 13.28 -30.90 0.79
N PRO A 165 13.50 -30.77 2.11
CA PRO A 165 12.62 -29.97 2.95
C PRO A 165 12.67 -28.50 2.53
N VAL A 166 11.49 -27.88 2.44
CA VAL A 166 11.33 -26.52 1.91
C VAL A 166 12.06 -25.48 2.78
N ASP A 167 12.14 -25.72 4.08
CA ASP A 167 12.87 -24.89 5.04
C ASP A 167 14.36 -25.26 5.15
N ALA A 168 14.83 -26.33 4.50
CA ALA A 168 16.27 -26.61 4.41
C ALA A 168 16.97 -25.62 3.45
N LEU A 169 16.33 -25.34 2.31
CA LEU A 169 16.78 -24.40 1.28
C LEU A 169 15.64 -23.40 1.02
N PRO A 170 15.61 -22.28 1.77
CA PRO A 170 14.40 -21.47 1.91
C PRO A 170 14.00 -20.67 0.67
N GLY A 171 14.81 -20.66 -0.39
CA GLY A 171 14.42 -20.07 -1.68
C GLY A 171 13.25 -20.80 -2.37
N ALA A 172 12.92 -22.01 -1.90
CA ALA A 172 11.69 -22.72 -2.32
C ALA A 172 10.50 -22.50 -1.36
N ALA A 173 10.71 -21.78 -0.25
CA ALA A 173 9.68 -21.53 0.75
C ALA A 173 8.78 -20.35 0.39
N ARG A 174 7.64 -20.25 1.10
CA ARG A 174 6.86 -19.02 1.11
C ARG A 174 7.61 -17.95 1.89
N LEU A 175 7.90 -16.84 1.24
CA LEU A 175 8.70 -15.74 1.82
C LEU A 175 7.84 -14.60 2.36
N ASP A 176 6.51 -14.69 2.25
CA ASP A 176 5.56 -13.70 2.76
C ASP A 176 5.78 -13.46 4.26
N GLY A 177 5.70 -12.21 4.70
CA GLY A 177 5.80 -11.85 6.12
C GLY A 177 7.23 -11.82 6.69
N LEU A 178 8.26 -12.16 5.91
CA LEU A 178 9.65 -11.91 6.30
C LEU A 178 9.94 -10.40 6.40
N PRO A 179 10.89 -9.98 7.27
CA PRO A 179 11.25 -8.57 7.37
C PRO A 179 12.10 -8.11 6.19
N PRO A 180 12.33 -6.78 6.07
CA PRO A 180 13.21 -6.23 5.06
C PRO A 180 14.58 -6.93 4.99
N ALA A 181 14.99 -7.30 3.78
CA ALA A 181 16.21 -8.05 3.52
C ALA A 181 17.27 -7.22 2.80
N TYR A 182 18.49 -7.28 3.32
CA TYR A 182 19.67 -6.63 2.76
C TYR A 182 20.62 -7.72 2.27
N ILE A 183 20.90 -7.75 0.96
CA ILE A 183 21.59 -8.86 0.31
C ILE A 183 22.90 -8.37 -0.30
N VAL A 184 24.04 -8.87 0.18
CA VAL A 184 25.33 -8.67 -0.49
C VAL A 184 25.51 -9.76 -1.54
N LEU A 185 25.76 -9.39 -2.78
CA LEU A 185 26.05 -10.30 -3.89
C LEU A 185 27.52 -10.17 -4.29
N SER A 186 28.19 -11.28 -4.58
CA SER A 186 29.55 -11.25 -5.12
C SER A 186 29.50 -11.20 -6.65
N GLU A 187 30.32 -10.35 -7.30
CA GLU A 187 30.25 -10.13 -8.75
C GLU A 187 30.49 -11.42 -9.56
N SER A 188 31.55 -12.16 -9.20
CA SER A 188 31.98 -13.40 -9.86
C SER A 188 31.71 -14.60 -8.95
N ASP A 189 30.43 -14.96 -8.79
CA ASP A 189 29.99 -16.02 -7.90
C ASP A 189 28.93 -16.91 -8.56
N ASP A 190 29.17 -18.23 -8.55
CA ASP A 190 28.27 -19.24 -9.10
C ASP A 190 26.94 -19.34 -8.31
N LEU A 191 26.90 -18.85 -7.06
CA LEU A 191 25.70 -18.74 -6.24
C LEU A 191 25.02 -17.37 -6.34
N ARG A 192 25.59 -16.40 -7.07
CA ARG A 192 24.93 -15.11 -7.33
C ARG A 192 23.51 -15.25 -7.88
N PRO A 193 23.21 -16.15 -8.85
CA PRO A 193 21.85 -16.34 -9.34
C PRO A 193 20.85 -16.74 -8.24
N SER A 194 21.30 -17.48 -7.22
CA SER A 194 20.46 -17.82 -6.06
C SER A 194 20.12 -16.58 -5.24
N GLY A 195 21.07 -15.67 -5.02
CA GLY A 195 20.81 -14.41 -4.33
C GLY A 195 19.95 -13.43 -5.12
N GLU A 196 20.18 -13.30 -6.43
CA GLU A 196 19.33 -12.47 -7.30
C GLU A 196 17.91 -13.03 -7.44
N LEU A 197 17.76 -14.36 -7.50
CA LEU A 197 16.43 -14.98 -7.49
C LEU A 197 15.73 -14.76 -6.15
N LEU A 198 16.44 -14.92 -5.03
CA LEU A 198 15.89 -14.66 -3.70
C LEU A 198 15.41 -13.20 -3.57
N GLU A 199 16.18 -12.23 -4.06
CA GLU A 199 15.78 -10.82 -4.06
C GLU A 199 14.46 -10.61 -4.83
N ARG A 200 14.33 -11.22 -6.02
CA ARG A 200 13.11 -11.14 -6.82
C ARG A 200 11.92 -11.78 -6.11
N GLN A 201 12.10 -12.96 -5.54
CA GLN A 201 11.04 -13.67 -4.80
C GLN A 201 10.60 -12.89 -3.55
N LEU A 202 11.53 -12.27 -2.81
CA LEU A 202 11.19 -11.42 -1.68
C LEU A 202 10.34 -10.23 -2.12
N ARG A 203 10.76 -9.53 -3.19
CA ARG A 203 9.98 -8.40 -3.75
C ARG A 203 8.61 -8.85 -4.25
N GLU A 204 8.53 -10.02 -4.87
CA GLU A 204 7.27 -10.64 -5.32
C GLU A 204 6.34 -10.98 -4.15
N ALA A 205 6.89 -11.44 -3.03
CA ALA A 205 6.18 -11.70 -1.77
C ALA A 205 5.88 -10.43 -0.95
N GLY A 206 6.07 -9.23 -1.52
CA GLY A 206 5.83 -7.96 -0.84
C GLY A 206 6.85 -7.61 0.26
N VAL A 207 7.97 -8.35 0.36
CA VAL A 207 9.04 -8.11 1.33
C VAL A 207 10.04 -7.11 0.74
N PRO A 208 10.29 -5.96 1.40
CA PRO A 208 11.29 -5.01 0.93
C PRO A 208 12.68 -5.67 0.87
N ALA A 209 13.31 -5.70 -0.31
CA ALA A 209 14.66 -6.21 -0.47
C ALA A 209 15.56 -5.14 -1.11
N GLU A 210 16.80 -5.07 -0.66
CA GLU A 210 17.85 -4.22 -1.25
C GLU A 210 19.11 -5.06 -1.41
N SER A 211 19.76 -4.98 -2.56
CA SER A 211 21.00 -5.71 -2.82
C SER A 211 22.18 -4.78 -3.12
N PHE A 212 23.37 -5.20 -2.70
CA PHE A 212 24.65 -4.58 -3.01
C PHE A 212 25.53 -5.58 -3.75
N LEU A 213 25.88 -5.27 -5.01
CA LEU A 213 26.81 -6.07 -5.80
C LEU A 213 28.25 -5.63 -5.50
N ALA A 214 29.02 -6.47 -4.80
CA ALA A 214 30.40 -6.23 -4.42
C ALA A 214 31.35 -6.46 -5.63
N PRO A 215 31.91 -5.40 -6.26
CA PRO A 215 32.71 -5.54 -7.48
C PRO A 215 34.04 -6.27 -7.22
N GLY A 216 34.50 -7.05 -8.19
CA GLY A 216 35.78 -7.77 -8.15
C GLY A 216 35.83 -8.95 -7.17
N THR A 217 34.69 -9.33 -6.57
CA THR A 217 34.63 -10.36 -5.53
C THR A 217 34.23 -11.73 -6.07
N THR A 218 34.67 -12.78 -5.37
CA THR A 218 34.25 -14.17 -5.56
C THR A 218 33.50 -14.67 -4.33
N HIS A 219 32.85 -15.85 -4.41
CA HIS A 219 32.09 -16.42 -3.31
C HIS A 219 32.87 -16.45 -1.98
N GLY A 220 32.24 -16.08 -0.86
CA GLY A 220 32.88 -16.13 0.45
C GLY A 220 33.95 -15.05 0.67
N HIS A 221 33.84 -13.88 0.03
CA HIS A 221 34.86 -12.82 0.13
C HIS A 221 35.02 -12.26 1.55
N LEU A 222 33.99 -12.30 2.41
CA LEU A 222 34.12 -11.88 3.82
C LEU A 222 35.02 -12.83 4.63
N ASN A 223 35.24 -14.06 4.16
CA ASN A 223 36.18 -14.98 4.78
C ASN A 223 37.64 -14.74 4.35
N ARG A 224 37.88 -13.83 3.41
CA ARG A 224 39.19 -13.52 2.81
C ARG A 224 39.40 -12.00 2.77
N PRO A 225 39.39 -11.33 3.94
CA PRO A 225 39.38 -9.86 4.02
C PRO A 225 40.57 -9.20 3.32
N ASP A 226 41.72 -9.88 3.25
CA ASP A 226 42.95 -9.35 2.64
C ASP A 226 42.95 -9.40 1.09
N ASP A 227 42.11 -10.25 0.48
CA ASP A 227 42.06 -10.41 -0.98
C ASP A 227 41.40 -9.19 -1.66
N VAL A 228 40.37 -8.63 -1.02
CA VAL A 228 39.49 -7.58 -1.57
C VAL A 228 39.04 -6.59 -0.47
N PRO A 229 39.98 -5.89 0.19
CA PRO A 229 39.68 -5.10 1.40
C PRO A 229 38.64 -4.00 1.17
N ASP A 230 38.66 -3.32 0.03
CA ASP A 230 37.68 -2.27 -0.31
C ASP A 230 36.27 -2.84 -0.50
N ALA A 231 36.15 -4.02 -1.10
CA ALA A 231 34.86 -4.67 -1.29
C ALA A 231 34.31 -5.21 0.03
N VAL A 232 35.17 -5.75 0.90
CA VAL A 232 34.82 -6.16 2.27
C VAL A 232 34.34 -4.97 3.09
N ASP A 233 35.05 -3.83 3.01
CA ASP A 233 34.64 -2.59 3.66
C ASP A 233 33.28 -2.11 3.17
N ALA A 234 33.05 -2.13 1.86
CA ALA A 234 31.75 -1.74 1.27
C ALA A 234 30.61 -2.67 1.70
N SER A 235 30.82 -3.99 1.67
CA SER A 235 29.85 -4.99 2.09
C SER A 235 29.46 -4.84 3.57
N LEU A 236 30.45 -4.62 4.46
CA LEU A 236 30.20 -4.37 5.89
C LEU A 236 29.57 -2.99 6.12
N GLY A 237 29.93 -1.99 5.32
CA GLY A 237 29.30 -0.67 5.32
C GLY A 237 27.81 -0.73 4.99
N PHE A 238 27.43 -1.53 3.98
CA PHE A 238 26.04 -1.77 3.58
C PHE A 238 25.22 -2.40 4.70
N PHE A 239 25.70 -3.51 5.30
CA PHE A 239 25.00 -4.13 6.43
C PHE A 239 24.95 -3.26 7.68
N ALA A 240 26.03 -2.55 8.00
CA ALA A 240 26.03 -1.65 9.15
C ALA A 240 25.07 -0.46 8.94
N ALA A 241 24.92 0.04 7.71
CA ALA A 241 23.93 1.05 7.38
C ALA A 241 22.50 0.52 7.60
N ALA A 242 22.22 -0.72 7.18
CA ALA A 242 20.93 -1.35 7.44
C ALA A 242 20.62 -1.47 8.94
N LEU A 243 21.59 -1.91 9.77
CA LEU A 243 21.43 -2.01 11.22
C LEU A 243 21.20 -0.66 11.92
N ARG A 244 21.81 0.43 11.41
CA ARG A 244 21.62 1.78 11.95
C ARG A 244 20.33 2.46 11.46
N ALA A 245 19.86 2.15 10.25
CA ALA A 245 18.75 2.86 9.62
C ALA A 245 17.46 2.66 10.44
N PRO A 246 16.87 3.65 11.12
CA PRO A 246 15.80 3.42 12.11
C PRO A 246 14.69 2.48 11.61
N ARG A 247 14.09 1.68 12.52
CA ARG A 247 12.87 0.89 12.22
C ARG A 247 11.95 1.81 11.40
N ARG A 248 11.52 1.39 10.20
CA ARG A 248 10.59 2.20 9.38
C ARG A 248 9.22 2.23 10.07
N ALA A 249 9.14 2.91 11.20
CA ALA A 249 7.92 3.54 11.64
C ALA A 249 7.58 4.58 10.56
N PRO A 250 6.30 4.68 10.16
CA PRO A 250 5.88 5.75 9.28
C PRO A 250 6.26 7.05 9.99
N ARG A 251 7.02 7.89 9.31
CA ARG A 251 7.46 9.15 9.89
C ARG A 251 6.27 10.08 9.84
N TRP A 252 5.75 10.40 11.02
CA TRP A 252 4.72 11.43 11.15
C TRP A 252 5.35 12.82 11.11
N LEU A 253 4.51 13.85 11.05
CA LEU A 253 4.89 15.25 10.95
C LEU A 253 5.98 15.66 11.95
N ARG A 254 6.98 16.39 11.48
CA ARG A 254 8.01 17.02 12.32
C ARG A 254 7.39 18.17 13.10
N ARG A 255 7.10 17.94 14.38
CA ARG A 255 6.59 18.97 15.29
C ARG A 255 6.86 18.65 16.76
N ASP A 256 6.82 19.69 17.57
CA ASP A 256 6.88 19.57 19.03
C ASP A 256 5.49 19.31 19.65
N GLY A 257 5.51 18.80 20.88
CA GLY A 257 4.33 18.62 21.73
C GLY A 257 3.56 17.31 21.54
N GLU A 258 2.50 17.14 22.33
CA GLU A 258 1.69 15.93 22.37
C GLU A 258 0.98 15.62 21.04
N PRO A 259 0.66 14.34 20.74
CA PRO A 259 -0.28 13.93 19.69
C PRO A 259 -1.54 14.80 19.64
N ARG A 260 -1.92 15.24 18.43
CA ARG A 260 -3.17 15.96 18.16
C ARG A 260 -3.62 15.68 16.73
N ILE A 261 -4.90 15.90 16.46
CA ILE A 261 -5.44 15.92 15.11
C ILE A 261 -5.07 17.27 14.49
N GLU A 262 -4.34 17.26 13.38
CA GLU A 262 -4.01 18.47 12.66
C GLU A 262 -5.22 18.98 11.87
N PHE A 263 -5.35 20.30 11.76
CA PHE A 263 -6.46 20.96 11.09
C PHE A 263 -5.95 22.09 10.21
N GLY A 264 -6.34 22.10 8.94
CA GLY A 264 -5.66 22.96 7.99
C GLY A 264 -6.30 23.06 6.63
N ALA A 265 -5.52 23.56 5.68
CA ALA A 265 -5.89 23.65 4.28
C ALA A 265 -4.69 23.97 3.39
N ASP A 266 -4.90 23.78 2.10
CA ASP A 266 -4.11 24.44 1.07
C ASP A 266 -4.10 25.95 1.24
N TYR A 267 -2.92 26.55 1.27
CA TYR A 267 -2.74 27.99 1.35
C TYR A 267 -1.93 28.52 0.15
N ASN A 268 -2.58 29.38 -0.63
CA ASN A 268 -2.06 29.97 -1.86
C ASN A 268 -1.88 31.50 -1.72
N PRO A 269 -0.98 31.99 -0.85
CA PRO A 269 -0.77 33.42 -0.61
C PRO A 269 -0.31 34.19 -1.84
N GLU A 270 0.33 33.53 -2.80
CA GLU A 270 0.81 34.12 -4.06
C GLU A 270 -0.32 34.62 -4.97
N GLN A 271 -1.57 34.21 -4.70
CA GLN A 271 -2.77 34.69 -5.39
C GLN A 271 -3.32 36.01 -4.81
N TRP A 272 -2.82 36.42 -3.66
CA TRP A 272 -3.33 37.56 -2.88
C TRP A 272 -2.27 38.63 -2.67
N PRO A 273 -2.67 39.92 -2.59
CA PRO A 273 -1.77 40.97 -2.18
C PRO A 273 -1.18 40.68 -0.79
N ARG A 274 0.07 41.10 -0.59
CA ARG A 274 0.85 40.87 0.62
C ARG A 274 0.13 41.26 1.90
N GLU A 275 -0.62 42.36 1.87
CA GLU A 275 -1.38 42.89 3.02
C GLU A 275 -2.44 41.91 3.55
N VAL A 276 -2.85 40.91 2.77
CA VAL A 276 -3.84 39.89 3.18
C VAL A 276 -3.22 38.80 4.04
N TRP A 277 -1.91 38.54 3.94
CA TRP A 277 -1.28 37.39 4.59
C TRP A 277 -1.39 37.43 6.12
N ALA A 278 -1.23 38.61 6.73
CA ALA A 278 -1.39 38.79 8.17
C ALA A 278 -2.84 38.55 8.62
N ASP A 279 -3.82 38.96 7.81
CA ASP A 279 -5.24 38.71 8.06
C ASP A 279 -5.60 37.23 7.93
N ASP A 280 -4.97 36.51 6.99
CA ASP A 280 -5.10 35.06 6.87
C ASP A 280 -4.61 34.36 8.12
N VAL A 281 -3.37 34.65 8.58
CA VAL A 281 -2.82 34.01 9.78
C VAL A 281 -3.64 34.35 11.03
N ARG A 282 -4.17 35.58 11.14
CA ARG A 282 -5.11 35.93 12.22
C ARG A 282 -6.38 35.09 12.18
N ALA A 283 -7.01 34.96 11.02
CA ALA A 283 -8.23 34.16 10.86
C ALA A 283 -7.97 32.64 11.00
N MET A 284 -6.81 32.14 10.58
CA MET A 284 -6.37 30.76 10.80
C MET A 284 -6.30 30.45 12.29
N ARG A 285 -5.71 31.34 13.08
CA ARG A 285 -5.65 31.21 14.54
C ARG A 285 -7.04 31.26 15.19
N GLU A 286 -7.94 32.08 14.68
CA GLU A 286 -9.34 32.13 15.14
C GLU A 286 -10.07 30.80 14.88
N ALA A 287 -9.93 30.22 13.69
CA ALA A 287 -10.45 28.89 13.37
C ALA A 287 -9.71 27.77 14.15
N GLY A 288 -8.48 28.06 14.57
CA GLY A 288 -7.54 27.15 15.21
C GLY A 288 -6.98 26.10 14.24
N VAL A 289 -6.64 26.57 13.05
CA VAL A 289 -5.76 25.91 12.09
C VAL A 289 -4.38 25.69 12.72
N THR A 290 -3.83 24.51 12.54
CA THR A 290 -2.51 24.09 13.07
C THR A 290 -1.49 23.81 11.97
N ILE A 291 -1.93 23.58 10.73
CA ILE A 291 -1.05 23.28 9.59
C ILE A 291 -1.63 23.86 8.29
N VAL A 292 -0.78 24.19 7.33
CA VAL A 292 -1.20 24.48 5.94
C VAL A 292 -0.30 23.77 4.93
N SER A 293 -0.86 23.39 3.79
CA SER A 293 -0.10 22.94 2.62
C SER A 293 0.24 24.15 1.75
N LEU A 294 1.53 24.44 1.56
CA LEU A 294 1.99 25.72 1.00
C LEU A 294 2.73 25.54 -0.33
N GLY A 295 2.36 26.34 -1.32
CA GLY A 295 3.14 26.51 -2.55
C GLY A 295 2.98 25.41 -3.59
N ILE A 296 1.91 24.63 -3.54
CA ILE A 296 1.68 23.45 -4.41
C ILE A 296 1.79 23.80 -5.91
N PHE A 297 1.22 24.93 -6.33
CA PHE A 297 1.24 25.39 -7.73
C PHE A 297 2.13 26.62 -7.94
N ALA A 298 3.09 26.88 -7.04
CA ALA A 298 3.85 28.13 -7.02
C ALA A 298 5.07 28.16 -7.97
N TRP A 299 5.27 27.19 -8.87
CA TRP A 299 6.49 27.09 -9.71
C TRP A 299 6.74 28.39 -10.48
N ALA A 300 5.74 28.91 -11.19
CA ALA A 300 5.87 30.13 -11.98
C ALA A 300 6.22 31.37 -11.14
N ARG A 301 5.89 31.37 -9.85
CA ARG A 301 6.25 32.45 -8.92
C ARG A 301 7.64 32.26 -8.32
N LEU A 302 8.03 31.02 -8.03
CA LEU A 302 9.32 30.67 -7.43
C LEU A 302 10.46 30.67 -8.44
N GLU A 303 10.21 30.28 -9.69
CA GLU A 303 11.16 30.31 -10.81
C GLU A 303 10.50 31.04 -12.00
N PRO A 304 10.40 32.39 -11.98
CA PRO A 304 9.73 33.18 -13.04
C PRO A 304 10.41 33.10 -14.42
N ALA A 305 11.68 32.71 -14.47
CA ALA A 305 12.42 32.39 -15.68
C ALA A 305 13.45 31.30 -15.35
N GLU A 306 13.93 30.57 -16.35
CA GLU A 306 14.85 29.46 -16.14
C GLU A 306 16.03 29.84 -15.21
N ARG A 307 16.20 29.09 -14.11
CA ARG A 307 17.26 29.26 -13.10
C ARG A 307 17.28 30.62 -12.41
N ARG A 308 16.22 31.42 -12.53
CA ARG A 308 16.03 32.66 -11.77
C ARG A 308 15.00 32.41 -10.69
N TYR A 309 15.46 32.32 -9.44
CA TYR A 309 14.58 32.05 -8.29
C TYR A 309 14.16 33.32 -7.54
N ASP A 310 12.91 33.38 -7.10
CA ASP A 310 12.34 34.44 -6.25
C ASP A 310 11.65 33.82 -5.02
N PHE A 311 12.45 33.57 -3.98
CA PHE A 311 11.98 32.94 -2.73
C PHE A 311 11.53 33.93 -1.66
N GLY A 312 11.81 35.24 -1.82
CA GLY A 312 11.67 36.20 -0.72
C GLY A 312 10.26 36.32 -0.16
N TRP A 313 9.23 36.13 -1.01
CA TRP A 313 7.85 36.10 -0.57
C TRP A 313 7.51 34.84 0.24
N LEU A 314 8.08 33.70 -0.13
CA LEU A 314 7.82 32.42 0.53
C LEU A 314 8.52 32.36 1.88
N ASP A 315 9.73 32.92 2.00
CA ASP A 315 10.43 33.06 3.29
C ASP A 315 9.55 33.79 4.30
N GLU A 316 8.97 34.92 3.90
CA GLU A 316 8.16 35.70 4.81
C GLU A 316 6.85 35.02 5.19
N VAL A 317 6.21 34.33 4.24
CA VAL A 317 5.01 33.55 4.57
C VAL A 317 5.37 32.44 5.54
N MET A 318 6.49 31.75 5.34
CA MET A 318 6.97 30.70 6.23
C MET A 318 7.23 31.26 7.65
N ASP A 319 7.87 32.42 7.76
CA ASP A 319 8.10 33.12 9.03
C ASP A 319 6.78 33.54 9.70
N LEU A 320 5.84 34.07 8.91
CA LEU A 320 4.54 34.53 9.41
C LEU A 320 3.69 33.37 9.93
N LEU A 321 3.67 32.24 9.23
CA LEU A 321 2.99 31.02 9.65
C LEU A 321 3.64 30.47 10.93
N HIS A 322 4.97 30.43 11.00
CA HIS A 322 5.69 30.00 12.20
C HIS A 322 5.35 30.87 13.41
N ALA A 323 5.40 32.21 13.25
CA ALA A 323 5.05 33.16 14.30
C ALA A 323 3.57 33.05 14.71
N GLY A 324 2.71 32.57 13.81
CA GLY A 324 1.32 32.22 14.07
C GLY A 324 1.12 30.91 14.81
N GLY A 325 2.17 30.10 15.00
CA GLY A 325 2.10 28.75 15.55
C GLY A 325 1.54 27.72 14.57
N ILE A 326 1.63 27.98 13.26
CA ILE A 326 1.07 27.16 12.19
C ILE A 326 2.22 26.43 11.49
N LEU A 327 2.12 25.11 11.43
CA LEU A 327 3.05 24.24 10.72
C LEU A 327 2.85 24.33 9.21
N VAL A 328 3.87 23.96 8.45
CA VAL A 328 3.84 23.96 7.00
C VAL A 328 4.17 22.58 6.45
N ASN A 329 3.20 22.01 5.74
CA ASN A 329 3.43 20.95 4.78
C ASN A 329 3.89 21.59 3.47
N LEU A 330 5.19 21.71 3.26
CA LEU A 330 5.74 22.50 2.16
C LEU A 330 5.72 21.67 0.89
N ALA A 331 5.11 22.19 -0.17
CA ALA A 331 5.03 21.46 -1.41
C ALA A 331 6.30 21.57 -2.25
N THR A 332 6.62 20.51 -2.99
CA THR A 332 7.42 20.68 -4.19
C THR A 332 6.48 21.24 -5.27
N PRO A 333 6.70 22.47 -5.76
CA PRO A 333 5.76 23.17 -6.64
C PRO A 333 5.69 22.55 -8.06
N THR A 334 6.16 21.31 -8.23
CA THR A 334 6.35 20.62 -9.50
C THR A 334 5.04 20.09 -10.09
N ALA A 335 3.90 20.33 -9.45
CA ALA A 335 2.57 19.89 -9.90
C ALA A 335 2.22 20.36 -11.32
N SER A 336 2.62 21.58 -11.68
CA SER A 336 2.41 22.12 -13.03
C SER A 336 3.53 23.09 -13.45
N PRO A 337 4.10 22.95 -14.66
CA PRO A 337 5.19 23.80 -15.11
C PRO A 337 4.74 25.24 -15.41
N PRO A 338 5.68 26.20 -15.36
CA PRO A 338 5.43 27.57 -15.78
C PRO A 338 5.37 27.71 -17.31
N PRO A 339 4.72 28.77 -17.84
CA PRO A 339 4.62 28.99 -19.28
C PRO A 339 5.96 29.03 -20.01
N TRP A 340 6.99 29.66 -19.41
CA TRP A 340 8.33 29.75 -20.03
C TRP A 340 8.94 28.37 -20.27
N LEU A 341 8.68 27.39 -19.40
CA LEU A 341 9.21 26.04 -19.53
C LEU A 341 8.55 25.33 -20.70
N THR A 342 7.22 25.38 -20.79
CA THR A 342 6.49 24.77 -21.93
C THR A 342 6.74 25.47 -23.26
N THR A 343 7.07 26.77 -23.25
CA THR A 343 7.44 27.52 -24.46
C THR A 343 8.84 27.17 -24.93
N GLY A 344 9.81 27.04 -24.01
CA GLY A 344 11.17 26.63 -24.33
C GLY A 344 11.29 25.14 -24.67
N HIS A 345 10.43 24.32 -24.08
CA HIS A 345 10.43 22.86 -24.20
C HIS A 345 9.02 22.30 -24.47
N PRO A 346 8.43 22.55 -25.65
CA PRO A 346 7.12 22.02 -26.00
C PRO A 346 7.08 20.48 -26.02
N GLU A 347 8.23 19.82 -26.14
CA GLU A 347 8.38 18.37 -26.04
C GLU A 347 8.03 17.78 -24.67
N ILE A 348 7.84 18.58 -23.62
CA ILE A 348 7.38 18.07 -22.33
C ILE A 348 5.87 17.84 -22.28
N LEU A 349 5.11 18.37 -23.24
CA LEU A 349 3.65 18.33 -23.24
C LEU A 349 3.12 16.92 -23.57
N PRO A 350 2.14 16.39 -22.80
CA PRO A 350 1.57 15.06 -23.03
C PRO A 350 0.94 14.92 -24.40
N VAL A 351 0.84 13.67 -24.86
CA VAL A 351 0.09 13.30 -26.06
C VAL A 351 -1.07 12.41 -25.64
N ASP A 352 -2.30 12.77 -26.01
CA ASP A 352 -3.49 11.97 -25.74
C ASP A 352 -3.56 10.70 -26.62
N ARG A 353 -4.54 9.83 -26.37
CA ARG A 353 -4.71 8.57 -27.11
C ARG A 353 -4.86 8.76 -28.62
N ASP A 354 -5.40 9.91 -29.03
CA ASP A 354 -5.66 10.28 -30.42
C ASP A 354 -4.44 10.96 -31.09
N GLY A 355 -3.32 11.10 -30.36
CA GLY A 355 -2.10 11.71 -30.87
C GLY A 355 -2.09 13.24 -30.79
N ARG A 356 -3.01 13.86 -30.05
CA ARG A 356 -3.08 15.32 -29.88
C ARG A 356 -2.24 15.76 -28.69
N THR A 357 -1.54 16.89 -28.85
CA THR A 357 -0.82 17.54 -27.75
C THR A 357 -1.81 18.10 -26.73
N VAL A 358 -1.58 17.83 -25.45
CA VAL A 358 -2.28 18.43 -24.32
C VAL A 358 -1.56 19.72 -23.91
N TRP A 359 -2.21 20.87 -24.13
CA TRP A 359 -1.59 22.20 -24.00
C TRP A 359 -1.75 22.82 -22.60
N PRO A 360 -0.91 23.82 -22.25
CA PRO A 360 -1.12 24.67 -21.08
C PRO A 360 -2.46 25.43 -21.13
N GLY A 361 -2.98 25.79 -19.96
CA GLY A 361 -4.27 26.50 -19.80
C GLY A 361 -5.12 25.97 -18.64
N ALA A 362 -4.84 24.74 -18.23
CA ALA A 362 -5.30 24.13 -16.98
C ALA A 362 -4.06 23.80 -16.10
N ARG A 363 -3.90 22.56 -15.63
CA ARG A 363 -2.77 22.10 -14.81
C ARG A 363 -2.24 20.74 -15.27
N GLN A 364 -1.06 20.36 -14.76
CA GLN A 364 -0.46 19.02 -14.92
C GLN A 364 -0.20 18.60 -16.39
N HIS A 365 0.02 19.56 -17.29
CA HIS A 365 0.29 19.34 -18.71
C HIS A 365 1.77 18.99 -18.96
N TRP A 366 2.24 17.89 -18.38
CA TRP A 366 3.61 17.39 -18.55
C TRP A 366 3.64 15.86 -18.61
N ARG A 367 4.55 15.28 -19.41
CA ARG A 367 4.71 13.83 -19.56
C ARG A 367 5.38 13.22 -18.33
N PRO A 368 4.82 12.17 -17.70
CA PRO A 368 5.44 11.48 -16.56
C PRO A 368 6.87 10.97 -16.83
N THR A 369 7.15 10.64 -18.10
CA THR A 369 8.41 10.04 -18.54
C THR A 369 9.33 11.01 -19.29
N SER A 370 9.01 12.32 -19.34
CA SER A 370 9.89 13.29 -19.98
C SER A 370 11.17 13.52 -19.15
N PRO A 371 12.36 13.25 -19.71
CA PRO A 371 13.61 13.53 -19.01
C PRO A 371 13.84 15.03 -18.81
N VAL A 372 13.39 15.86 -19.77
CA VAL A 372 13.53 17.33 -19.72
C VAL A 372 12.68 17.90 -18.58
N PHE A 373 11.41 17.52 -18.49
CA PHE A 373 10.57 17.96 -17.37
C PHE A 373 11.16 17.53 -16.03
N ARG A 374 11.59 16.26 -15.93
CA ARG A 374 12.19 15.71 -14.71
C ARG A 374 13.44 16.47 -14.28
N GLU A 375 14.33 16.85 -15.21
CA GLU A 375 15.51 17.65 -14.88
C GLU A 375 15.13 19.00 -14.24
N HIS A 376 14.17 19.71 -14.83
CA HIS A 376 13.73 21.01 -14.34
C HIS A 376 13.04 20.90 -12.97
N ALA A 377 12.16 19.90 -12.80
CA ALA A 377 11.48 19.63 -11.54
C ALA A 377 12.48 19.31 -10.42
N LEU A 378 13.39 18.36 -10.63
CA LEU A 378 14.37 17.94 -9.63
C LEU A 378 15.34 19.08 -9.25
N ARG A 379 15.66 19.98 -10.19
CA ARG A 379 16.46 21.18 -9.90
C ARG A 379 15.75 22.12 -8.94
N LEU A 380 14.46 22.38 -9.16
CA LEU A 380 13.66 23.22 -8.26
C LEU A 380 13.49 22.57 -6.88
N VAL A 381 13.18 21.27 -6.83
CA VAL A 381 13.08 20.50 -5.58
C VAL A 381 14.35 20.64 -4.74
N ARG A 382 15.53 20.46 -5.37
CA ARG A 382 16.83 20.59 -4.68
C ARG A 382 17.08 22.01 -4.17
N ALA A 383 16.71 23.03 -4.94
CA ALA A 383 16.86 24.44 -4.52
C ALA A 383 15.96 24.76 -3.33
N LEU A 384 14.70 24.30 -3.37
CA LEU A 384 13.71 24.50 -2.31
C LEU A 384 14.10 23.77 -1.03
N ALA A 385 14.48 22.49 -1.13
CA ALA A 385 14.89 21.67 0.01
C ALA A 385 16.09 22.28 0.74
N ARG A 386 17.12 22.73 0.00
CA ARG A 386 18.29 23.41 0.59
C ARG A 386 17.94 24.71 1.30
N ARG A 387 16.93 25.45 0.81
CA ARG A 387 16.55 26.73 1.39
C ARG A 387 15.79 26.57 2.70
N TYR A 388 14.89 25.60 2.77
CA TYR A 388 13.96 25.45 3.90
C TYR A 388 14.29 24.28 4.85
N ALA A 389 15.42 23.60 4.66
CA ALA A 389 15.81 22.43 5.45
C ALA A 389 15.66 22.61 6.97
N ASP A 390 16.16 23.73 7.46
CA ASP A 390 16.21 24.07 8.89
C ASP A 390 15.05 24.98 9.34
N HIS A 391 14.11 25.30 8.44
CA HIS A 391 13.03 26.21 8.78
C HIS A 391 12.08 25.57 9.82
N PRO A 392 11.82 26.20 10.98
CA PRO A 392 11.10 25.56 12.08
C PRO A 392 9.62 25.29 11.78
N ALA A 393 9.02 26.00 10.82
CA ALA A 393 7.66 25.72 10.36
C ALA A 393 7.54 24.44 9.50
N LEU A 394 8.62 23.99 8.85
CA LEU A 394 8.55 22.85 7.93
C LEU A 394 8.27 21.57 8.72
N ALA A 395 7.08 21.00 8.54
CA ALA A 395 6.61 19.82 9.25
C ALA A 395 6.63 18.56 8.38
N ALA A 396 6.39 18.72 7.07
CA ALA A 396 6.42 17.66 6.08
C ALA A 396 6.67 18.23 4.69
N TRP A 397 7.03 17.35 3.76
CA TRP A 397 7.04 17.64 2.33
C TRP A 397 5.81 17.07 1.63
N HIS A 398 5.14 17.92 0.84
CA HIS A 398 4.09 17.55 -0.08
C HIS A 398 4.65 17.45 -1.49
N VAL A 399 4.98 16.25 -1.95
CA VAL A 399 5.55 16.08 -3.29
C VAL A 399 4.48 16.26 -4.35
N ASN A 400 4.70 17.17 -5.29
CA ASN A 400 3.82 17.41 -6.44
C ASN A 400 2.36 17.72 -6.01
N ASN A 401 1.37 17.26 -6.79
CA ASN A 401 -0.05 17.25 -6.44
C ASN A 401 -0.81 16.21 -7.26
N GLU A 402 -1.62 15.36 -6.62
CA GLU A 402 -2.54 14.43 -7.27
C GLU A 402 -1.92 13.76 -8.52
N LEU A 403 -0.78 13.10 -8.36
CA LEU A 403 -0.04 12.51 -9.48
C LEU A 403 -0.95 11.57 -10.28
N GLY A 404 -1.12 11.86 -11.57
CA GLY A 404 -1.98 11.11 -12.48
C GLY A 404 -3.40 11.65 -12.68
N CYS A 405 -3.83 12.69 -11.97
CA CYS A 405 -5.17 13.29 -12.10
C CYS A 405 -5.54 13.67 -13.55
N HIS A 406 -4.59 14.22 -14.30
CA HIS A 406 -4.77 14.67 -15.70
C HIS A 406 -3.74 14.10 -16.66
N ASN A 407 -2.66 13.50 -16.16
CA ASN A 407 -1.52 13.05 -16.98
C ASN A 407 -1.12 11.57 -16.77
N VAL A 408 -2.00 10.74 -16.18
CA VAL A 408 -1.75 9.31 -15.99
C VAL A 408 -1.38 8.59 -17.30
N HIS A 409 -2.08 8.90 -18.39
CA HIS A 409 -1.87 8.27 -19.69
C HIS A 409 -1.21 9.27 -20.64
N ASP A 410 0.03 8.99 -20.99
CA ASP A 410 0.78 9.68 -22.04
C ASP A 410 1.11 8.70 -23.17
N TYR A 411 0.79 9.07 -24.40
CA TYR A 411 0.98 8.24 -25.60
C TYR A 411 2.16 8.71 -26.47
N SER A 412 2.97 9.63 -25.94
CA SER A 412 4.16 10.18 -26.61
C SER A 412 5.22 9.11 -26.90
N ASP A 413 6.25 9.49 -27.64
CA ASP A 413 7.40 8.62 -27.89
C ASP A 413 8.31 8.47 -26.65
N ASP A 414 8.22 9.36 -25.66
CA ASP A 414 8.87 9.18 -24.35
C ASP A 414 8.21 8.02 -23.60
N ALA A 415 6.87 8.03 -23.53
CA ALA A 415 6.11 6.94 -22.95
C ALA A 415 6.32 5.63 -23.70
N ALA A 416 6.39 5.65 -25.04
CA ALA A 416 6.69 4.44 -25.82
C ALA A 416 8.05 3.83 -25.47
N ARG A 417 9.11 4.65 -25.32
CA ARG A 417 10.43 4.18 -24.92
C ARG A 417 10.45 3.65 -23.49
N ALA A 418 9.82 4.38 -22.56
CA ALA A 418 9.75 3.98 -21.16
C ALA A 418 8.93 2.70 -20.96
N PHE A 419 7.81 2.56 -21.66
CA PHE A 419 6.95 1.38 -21.63
C PHE A 419 7.69 0.14 -22.12
N ARG A 420 8.43 0.24 -23.25
CA ARG A 420 9.32 -0.85 -23.69
C ARG A 420 10.38 -1.22 -22.65
N GLY A 421 10.92 -0.23 -21.93
CA GLY A 421 11.85 -0.48 -20.83
C GLY A 421 11.20 -1.22 -19.66
N TRP A 422 9.97 -0.86 -19.31
CA TRP A 422 9.17 -1.54 -18.29
C TRP A 422 8.83 -2.98 -18.70
N LEU A 423 8.38 -3.18 -19.94
CA LEU A 423 8.04 -4.51 -20.48
C LEU A 423 9.25 -5.45 -20.54
N ARG A 424 10.44 -4.93 -20.89
CA ARG A 424 11.68 -5.71 -20.83
C ARG A 424 12.01 -6.19 -19.43
N ARG A 425 11.77 -5.37 -18.40
CA ARG A 425 11.96 -5.79 -17.00
C ARG A 425 10.93 -6.81 -16.55
N ARG A 426 9.67 -6.67 -16.97
CA ARG A 426 8.58 -7.59 -16.60
C ARG A 426 8.69 -8.95 -17.28
N TYR A 427 8.88 -8.98 -18.60
CA TYR A 427 8.80 -10.21 -19.39
C TYR A 427 10.15 -10.79 -19.77
N THR A 428 11.24 -10.03 -19.66
CA THR A 428 12.62 -10.40 -20.05
C THR A 428 12.80 -10.63 -21.57
N THR A 429 11.90 -11.36 -22.22
CA THR A 429 11.97 -11.75 -23.64
C THR A 429 10.70 -11.37 -24.40
N LEU A 430 10.82 -11.21 -25.73
CA LEU A 430 9.65 -10.97 -26.59
C LEU A 430 8.73 -12.18 -26.65
N ASP A 431 9.25 -13.41 -26.57
CA ASP A 431 8.42 -14.60 -26.58
C ASP A 431 7.51 -14.67 -25.36
N ALA A 432 8.02 -14.34 -24.17
CA ALA A 432 7.22 -14.24 -22.96
C ALA A 432 6.14 -13.15 -23.08
N LEU A 433 6.47 -11.97 -23.64
CA LEU A 433 5.49 -10.92 -23.88
C LEU A 433 4.44 -11.34 -24.91
N ASN A 434 4.85 -11.91 -26.05
CA ASN A 434 3.95 -12.33 -27.11
C ASN A 434 2.98 -13.41 -26.62
N ALA A 435 3.45 -14.31 -25.74
CA ALA A 435 2.63 -15.30 -25.06
C ALA A 435 1.66 -14.63 -24.07
N ALA A 436 2.16 -13.78 -23.18
CA ALA A 436 1.35 -13.06 -22.19
C ALA A 436 0.28 -12.17 -22.84
N TRP A 437 0.54 -11.54 -23.97
CA TRP A 437 -0.44 -10.71 -24.66
C TRP A 437 -1.29 -11.49 -25.68
N GLY A 438 -1.03 -12.79 -25.90
CA GLY A 438 -1.75 -13.56 -26.92
C GLY A 438 -1.64 -12.98 -28.34
N THR A 439 -0.49 -12.40 -28.67
CA THR A 439 -0.28 -11.58 -29.88
C THR A 439 -0.41 -12.31 -31.22
N ASP A 440 -0.50 -13.64 -31.22
CA ASP A 440 -0.81 -14.40 -32.44
C ASP A 440 -2.23 -14.07 -32.95
N PHE A 441 -3.14 -13.65 -32.04
CA PHE A 441 -4.44 -13.12 -32.39
C PHE A 441 -4.32 -11.83 -33.22
N TRP A 442 -5.01 -11.79 -34.35
CA TRP A 442 -5.00 -10.66 -35.31
C TRP A 442 -3.60 -10.24 -35.79
N SER A 443 -2.64 -11.17 -35.85
CA SER A 443 -1.29 -10.93 -36.41
C SER A 443 -0.52 -9.81 -35.70
N GLN A 444 -0.62 -9.72 -34.37
CA GLN A 444 0.08 -8.72 -33.56
C GLN A 444 1.45 -9.18 -33.04
N ARG A 445 1.91 -10.38 -33.40
CA ARG A 445 3.18 -10.96 -32.92
C ARG A 445 4.35 -10.03 -33.20
N TYR A 446 5.07 -9.63 -32.15
CA TYR A 446 6.23 -8.75 -32.24
C TYR A 446 7.52 -9.54 -32.45
N GLY A 447 8.30 -9.14 -33.45
CA GLY A 447 9.65 -9.67 -33.71
C GLY A 447 10.75 -8.84 -33.06
N GLU A 448 10.48 -7.56 -32.78
CA GLU A 448 11.43 -6.63 -32.16
C GLU A 448 10.70 -5.74 -31.15
N TRP A 449 11.39 -5.35 -30.07
CA TRP A 449 10.80 -4.53 -29.01
C TRP A 449 10.34 -3.17 -29.53
N GLU A 450 11.05 -2.59 -30.49
CA GLU A 450 10.79 -1.27 -31.08
C GLU A 450 9.43 -1.19 -31.80
N GLN A 451 8.85 -2.34 -32.16
CA GLN A 451 7.52 -2.46 -32.75
C GLN A 451 6.40 -2.21 -31.73
N ILE A 452 6.70 -2.31 -30.44
CA ILE A 452 5.73 -2.13 -29.36
C ILE A 452 5.52 -0.63 -29.11
N LEU A 453 4.25 -0.22 -29.16
CA LEU A 453 3.78 1.12 -28.84
C LEU A 453 2.88 1.07 -27.58
N PRO A 454 2.65 2.21 -26.91
CA PRO A 454 1.49 2.37 -26.03
C PRO A 454 0.20 2.02 -26.78
N PRO A 455 -0.91 1.71 -26.09
CA PRO A 455 -2.21 1.42 -26.70
C PRO A 455 -2.88 2.68 -27.29
N ARG A 456 -2.21 3.29 -28.28
CA ARG A 456 -2.67 4.42 -29.10
C ARG A 456 -3.98 4.07 -29.78
N TYR A 457 -4.64 5.07 -30.35
CA TYR A 457 -5.82 4.84 -31.19
C TYR A 457 -5.55 3.76 -32.26
N ALA A 458 -6.41 2.74 -32.29
CA ALA A 458 -6.42 1.67 -33.28
C ALA A 458 -7.85 1.52 -33.83
N ASN A 459 -7.97 1.03 -35.07
CA ASN A 459 -9.27 0.81 -35.69
C ASN A 459 -9.89 -0.51 -35.18
N GLY A 460 -10.43 -0.48 -33.96
CA GLY A 460 -11.01 -1.63 -33.26
C GLY A 460 -10.56 -1.71 -31.80
N PRO A 461 -11.01 -2.74 -31.05
CA PRO A 461 -10.54 -2.99 -29.69
C PRO A 461 -9.02 -3.19 -29.65
N VAL A 462 -8.38 -2.62 -28.63
CA VAL A 462 -6.94 -2.79 -28.40
C VAL A 462 -6.71 -4.06 -27.58
N ASN A 463 -5.52 -4.66 -27.72
CA ASN A 463 -5.14 -5.85 -26.95
C ASN A 463 -5.37 -5.63 -25.44
N PRO A 464 -6.17 -6.47 -24.75
CA PRO A 464 -6.60 -6.20 -23.37
C PRO A 464 -5.46 -6.34 -22.35
N THR A 465 -4.56 -7.33 -22.52
CA THR A 465 -3.36 -7.44 -21.68
C THR A 465 -2.40 -6.27 -21.88
N GLN A 466 -2.25 -5.76 -23.11
CA GLN A 466 -1.49 -4.52 -23.37
C GLN A 466 -2.12 -3.33 -22.65
N GLN A 467 -3.46 -3.21 -22.66
CA GLN A 467 -4.16 -2.13 -21.95
C GLN A 467 -3.96 -2.24 -20.43
N LEU A 468 -4.03 -3.46 -19.87
CA LEU A 468 -3.78 -3.72 -18.45
C LEU A 468 -2.34 -3.38 -18.06
N ASP A 469 -1.36 -3.86 -18.82
CA ASP A 469 0.06 -3.55 -18.60
C ASP A 469 0.36 -2.07 -18.79
N PHE A 470 -0.35 -1.37 -19.69
CA PHE A 470 -0.19 0.07 -19.83
C PHE A 470 -0.73 0.83 -18.61
N LYS A 471 -1.83 0.38 -17.99
CA LYS A 471 -2.31 0.94 -16.71
C LYS A 471 -1.30 0.71 -15.58
N ARG A 472 -0.78 -0.52 -15.44
CA ARG A 472 0.31 -0.87 -14.50
C ARG A 472 1.53 0.04 -14.70
N PHE A 473 2.01 0.14 -15.94
CA PHE A 473 3.12 1.00 -16.32
C PHE A 473 2.86 2.49 -16.03
N SER A 474 1.68 3.00 -16.37
CA SER A 474 1.30 4.39 -16.13
C SER A 474 1.39 4.75 -14.65
N SER A 475 0.91 3.86 -13.77
CA SER A 475 1.03 4.02 -12.32
C SER A 475 2.50 3.97 -11.87
N ASP A 476 3.27 2.99 -12.33
CA ASP A 476 4.70 2.86 -12.01
C ASP A 476 5.55 4.05 -12.50
N ALA A 477 5.23 4.63 -13.66
CA ALA A 477 5.97 5.75 -14.23
C ALA A 477 5.83 7.02 -13.37
N LEU A 478 4.63 7.27 -12.85
CA LEU A 478 4.38 8.36 -11.90
C LEU A 478 4.97 8.05 -10.52
N LYS A 479 4.94 6.79 -10.08
CA LYS A 479 5.58 6.37 -8.82
C LYS A 479 7.09 6.59 -8.87
N ASP A 480 7.73 6.22 -9.97
CA ASP A 480 9.16 6.48 -10.21
C ASP A 480 9.48 7.99 -10.19
N TYR A 481 8.59 8.83 -10.74
CA TYR A 481 8.70 10.28 -10.65
C TYR A 481 8.67 10.77 -9.19
N TYR A 482 7.68 10.32 -8.40
CA TYR A 482 7.58 10.61 -6.97
C TYR A 482 8.85 10.18 -6.21
N LEU A 483 9.33 8.96 -6.46
CA LEU A 483 10.53 8.42 -5.82
C LEU A 483 11.79 9.23 -6.15
N ALA A 484 11.87 9.82 -7.35
CA ALA A 484 12.97 10.70 -7.72
C ALA A 484 12.99 12.00 -6.90
N GLU A 485 11.84 12.64 -6.69
CA GLU A 485 11.74 13.82 -5.82
C GLU A 485 12.01 13.46 -4.35
N ARG A 486 11.36 12.40 -3.84
CA ARG A 486 11.55 11.91 -2.47
C ARG A 486 13.01 11.61 -2.15
N ARG A 487 13.77 11.05 -3.09
CA ARG A 487 15.22 10.78 -2.90
C ARG A 487 16.00 12.05 -2.60
N ILE A 488 15.73 13.15 -3.31
CA ILE A 488 16.38 14.45 -3.07
C ILE A 488 15.99 15.01 -1.70
N LEU A 489 14.70 14.92 -1.36
CA LEU A 489 14.21 15.39 -0.06
C LEU A 489 14.82 14.61 1.10
N ARG A 490 14.98 13.29 0.96
CA ARG A 490 15.64 12.45 1.98
C ARG A 490 17.15 12.68 2.07
N GLU A 491 17.81 13.03 0.96
CA GLU A 491 19.23 13.39 0.95
C GLU A 491 19.49 14.68 1.75
N ILE A 492 18.59 15.66 1.66
CA ILE A 492 18.80 17.01 2.21
C ILE A 492 18.13 17.22 3.57
N THR A 493 16.92 16.67 3.75
CA THR A 493 16.13 16.77 4.98
C THR A 493 15.74 15.37 5.45
N PRO A 494 16.69 14.55 5.92
CA PRO A 494 16.45 13.16 6.26
C PRO A 494 15.45 12.97 7.40
N ASP A 495 15.18 13.99 8.23
CA ASP A 495 14.25 13.91 9.36
C ASP A 495 12.86 14.49 9.07
N VAL A 496 12.66 15.08 7.88
CA VAL A 496 11.35 15.63 7.48
C VAL A 496 10.59 14.55 6.69
N PRO A 497 9.36 14.16 7.11
CA PRO A 497 8.58 13.16 6.42
C PRO A 497 8.11 13.65 5.04
N VAL A 498 7.98 12.71 4.10
CA VAL A 498 7.60 12.97 2.72
C VAL A 498 6.32 12.22 2.36
N THR A 499 5.33 12.94 1.84
CA THR A 499 4.08 12.37 1.32
C THR A 499 3.75 12.93 -0.07
N THR A 500 2.69 12.41 -0.67
CA THR A 500 1.96 12.98 -1.82
C THR A 500 0.49 12.67 -1.59
N ASN A 501 -0.41 13.55 -2.00
CA ASN A 501 -1.85 13.32 -1.92
C ASN A 501 -2.30 12.28 -2.96
N PHE A 502 -3.02 11.27 -2.48
CA PHE A 502 -3.76 10.29 -3.27
C PHE A 502 -5.17 10.80 -3.59
N MET A 503 -5.88 10.08 -4.46
CA MET A 503 -7.28 10.36 -4.81
C MET A 503 -8.16 9.11 -4.65
N VAL A 504 -8.04 8.41 -3.52
CA VAL A 504 -8.91 7.29 -3.15
C VAL A 504 -10.31 7.82 -2.90
N ALA A 505 -11.12 7.86 -3.94
CA ALA A 505 -12.50 8.35 -3.92
C ALA A 505 -13.29 7.83 -5.12
N GLY A 506 -14.58 7.53 -4.93
CA GLY A 506 -15.53 7.25 -6.01
C GLY A 506 -14.94 6.45 -7.17
N PRO A 507 -15.19 6.81 -8.45
CA PRO A 507 -14.75 6.02 -9.59
C PRO A 507 -13.25 6.15 -9.95
N ILE A 508 -12.44 6.81 -9.11
CA ILE A 508 -11.03 7.08 -9.40
C ILE A 508 -10.21 5.82 -9.15
N ASN A 509 -9.64 5.25 -10.22
CA ASN A 509 -8.86 4.02 -10.17
C ASN A 509 -7.50 4.13 -10.88
N GLU A 510 -7.12 5.28 -11.40
CA GLU A 510 -6.02 5.47 -12.32
C GLU A 510 -4.67 5.00 -11.76
N MET A 511 -4.50 5.05 -10.43
CA MET A 511 -3.29 4.61 -9.70
C MET A 511 -3.56 3.40 -8.81
N ASN A 512 -2.57 2.50 -8.68
CA ASN A 512 -2.61 1.41 -7.69
C ASN A 512 -2.15 1.93 -6.31
N TYR A 513 -3.05 2.60 -5.58
CA TYR A 513 -2.71 3.22 -4.29
C TYR A 513 -2.20 2.25 -3.21
N PRO A 514 -2.63 0.97 -3.13
CA PRO A 514 -2.01 -0.01 -2.24
C PRO A 514 -0.50 -0.16 -2.46
N ASP A 515 -0.05 -0.21 -3.72
CA ASP A 515 1.36 -0.26 -4.06
C ASP A 515 2.08 1.07 -3.75
N TRP A 516 1.44 2.22 -4.00
CA TRP A 516 2.00 3.53 -3.66
C TRP A 516 2.10 3.80 -2.15
N ALA A 517 1.20 3.24 -1.36
CA ALA A 517 1.17 3.44 0.09
C ALA A 517 2.45 2.95 0.79
N ALA A 518 3.15 1.97 0.21
CA ALA A 518 4.44 1.49 0.69
C ALA A 518 5.58 2.52 0.50
N GLU A 519 5.37 3.53 -0.37
CA GLU A 519 6.39 4.49 -0.76
C GLU A 519 6.26 5.86 -0.10
N VAL A 520 5.20 6.13 0.64
CA VAL A 520 5.05 7.39 1.40
C VAL A 520 5.41 7.20 2.87
N ASP A 521 5.88 8.26 3.53
CA ASP A 521 6.14 8.19 4.98
C ASP A 521 4.84 8.15 5.80
N PHE A 522 3.76 8.73 5.26
CA PHE A 522 2.39 8.59 5.73
C PHE A 522 1.43 8.76 4.55
N VAL A 523 0.31 8.03 4.54
CA VAL A 523 -0.73 8.17 3.51
C VAL A 523 -1.43 9.51 3.68
N ALA A 524 -1.55 10.24 2.57
CA ALA A 524 -2.34 11.45 2.45
C ALA A 524 -3.37 11.26 1.33
N ASN A 525 -4.61 11.73 1.52
CA ASN A 525 -5.67 11.52 0.53
C ASN A 525 -6.57 12.75 0.36
N ASP A 526 -7.01 12.94 -0.87
CA ASP A 526 -8.02 13.90 -1.27
C ASP A 526 -9.35 13.19 -1.51
N HIS A 527 -10.42 13.68 -0.89
CA HIS A 527 -11.75 13.11 -1.05
C HIS A 527 -12.80 14.19 -1.16
N TYR A 528 -13.69 14.05 -2.15
CA TYR A 528 -14.78 14.98 -2.38
C TYR A 528 -16.07 14.22 -2.63
N THR A 529 -17.06 14.42 -1.76
CA THR A 529 -18.36 13.78 -1.85
C THR A 529 -19.07 14.14 -3.16
N ARG A 530 -19.51 13.12 -3.90
CA ARG A 530 -20.42 13.27 -5.05
C ARG A 530 -21.86 13.04 -4.59
N PRO A 531 -22.82 13.92 -4.93
CA PRO A 531 -24.22 13.74 -4.56
C PRO A 531 -24.78 12.44 -5.14
N GLY A 532 -25.42 11.64 -4.30
CA GLY A 532 -26.01 10.37 -4.68
C GLY A 532 -26.61 9.63 -3.47
N PRO A 533 -27.42 8.57 -3.71
CA PRO A 533 -28.07 7.82 -2.63
C PRO A 533 -27.10 7.24 -1.60
N GLN A 534 -25.94 6.73 -2.04
CA GLN A 534 -24.89 6.16 -1.20
C GLN A 534 -23.75 7.14 -0.87
N SER A 535 -23.92 8.46 -1.13
CA SER A 535 -22.85 9.46 -0.94
C SER A 535 -22.22 9.49 0.46
N ARG A 536 -22.97 9.14 1.50
CA ARG A 536 -22.45 9.05 2.88
C ARG A 536 -21.62 7.80 3.09
N ASP A 537 -22.09 6.68 2.56
CA ASP A 537 -21.43 5.39 2.66
C ASP A 537 -20.18 5.36 1.79
N GLU A 538 -20.16 6.03 0.64
CA GLU A 538 -18.97 6.17 -0.22
C GLU A 538 -17.84 6.94 0.50
N LEU A 539 -18.16 8.03 1.21
CA LEU A 539 -17.17 8.74 2.02
C LEU A 539 -16.59 7.83 3.09
N SER A 540 -17.46 7.10 3.81
CA SER A 540 -17.04 6.12 4.81
C SER A 540 -16.16 5.02 4.20
N PHE A 541 -16.59 4.44 3.07
CA PHE A 541 -15.87 3.41 2.33
C PHE A 541 -14.46 3.86 1.93
N SER A 542 -14.33 5.04 1.34
CA SER A 542 -13.06 5.58 0.86
C SER A 542 -12.12 5.95 2.02
N ALA A 543 -12.66 6.51 3.11
CA ALA A 543 -11.90 6.79 4.32
C ALA A 543 -11.41 5.50 5.02
N ASN A 544 -12.26 4.47 5.04
CA ASN A 544 -11.96 3.15 5.58
C ASN A 544 -10.81 2.49 4.80
N LEU A 545 -10.87 2.51 3.46
CA LEU A 545 -9.81 2.04 2.60
C LEU A 545 -8.48 2.75 2.87
N CYS A 546 -8.47 4.09 2.96
CA CYS A 546 -7.26 4.87 3.26
C CYS A 546 -6.58 4.42 4.56
N GLY A 547 -7.36 4.20 5.62
CA GLY A 547 -6.83 3.71 6.90
C GLY A 547 -6.22 2.30 6.78
N ASN A 548 -6.77 1.44 5.94
CA ASN A 548 -6.29 0.07 5.76
C ASN A 548 -5.14 -0.08 4.76
N LEU A 549 -4.87 0.91 3.90
CA LEU A 549 -3.66 0.93 3.06
C LEU A 549 -2.36 0.89 3.90
N ILE A 550 -2.44 1.34 5.15
CA ILE A 550 -1.31 1.35 6.10
C ILE A 550 -1.65 0.62 7.40
N THR A 551 -2.45 -0.45 7.30
CA THR A 551 -2.77 -1.38 8.40
C THR A 551 -3.32 -0.70 9.66
N GLY A 552 -4.24 0.25 9.46
CA GLY A 552 -4.98 0.92 10.54
C GLY A 552 -4.21 2.05 11.23
N ARG A 553 -2.97 2.33 10.82
CA ARG A 553 -2.16 3.46 11.34
C ARG A 553 -2.76 4.82 10.92
N PRO A 554 -2.41 5.91 11.62
CA PRO A 554 -2.88 7.24 11.25
C PRO A 554 -2.52 7.66 9.82
N TRP A 555 -3.48 8.28 9.14
CA TRP A 555 -3.32 8.87 7.81
C TRP A 555 -3.79 10.34 7.79
N PHE A 556 -3.56 11.05 6.70
CA PHE A 556 -3.79 12.49 6.59
C PHE A 556 -4.87 12.80 5.52
N LEU A 557 -6.02 13.34 5.90
CA LEU A 557 -6.96 13.91 4.92
C LEU A 557 -6.38 15.24 4.45
N MET A 558 -5.79 15.24 3.26
CA MET A 558 -5.08 16.39 2.69
C MET A 558 -6.07 17.39 2.11
N GLU A 559 -7.06 16.91 1.37
CA GLU A 559 -8.12 17.75 0.85
C GLU A 559 -9.51 17.13 1.03
N HIS A 560 -10.45 17.97 1.45
CA HIS A 560 -11.85 17.87 1.07
C HIS A 560 -12.50 19.27 0.98
N SER A 561 -13.79 19.36 0.67
CA SER A 561 -14.49 20.64 0.54
C SER A 561 -15.30 21.05 1.79
N THR A 562 -15.36 22.36 2.08
CA THR A 562 -16.28 22.88 3.11
C THR A 562 -17.73 22.84 2.67
N SER A 563 -17.99 22.94 1.37
CA SER A 563 -19.30 22.93 0.75
C SER A 563 -19.20 22.45 -0.71
N ALA A 564 -19.78 23.18 -1.67
CA ALA A 564 -19.73 22.86 -3.09
C ALA A 564 -18.30 22.84 -3.66
N VAL A 565 -18.06 21.95 -4.62
CA VAL A 565 -16.86 21.96 -5.48
C VAL A 565 -17.13 22.80 -6.75
N ASN A 566 -16.24 22.77 -7.74
CA ASN A 566 -16.43 23.49 -9.02
C ASN A 566 -16.50 22.59 -10.26
N TRP A 567 -16.12 21.32 -10.14
CA TRP A 567 -15.87 20.42 -11.28
C TRP A 567 -16.99 19.40 -11.53
N GLN A 568 -18.00 19.30 -10.66
CA GLN A 568 -19.15 18.43 -10.90
C GLN A 568 -20.11 19.04 -11.93
N PRO A 569 -20.90 18.22 -12.65
CA PRO A 569 -21.93 18.72 -13.56
C PRO A 569 -22.93 19.67 -12.85
N VAL A 570 -23.24 19.38 -11.59
CA VAL A 570 -24.04 20.25 -10.71
C VAL A 570 -23.35 20.29 -9.33
N ASN A 571 -22.81 21.45 -8.98
CA ASN A 571 -22.10 21.64 -7.71
C ASN A 571 -23.06 22.09 -6.61
N VAL A 572 -23.57 21.15 -5.82
CA VAL A 572 -24.52 21.44 -4.73
C VAL A 572 -23.80 21.81 -3.43
N PRO A 573 -24.32 22.77 -2.64
CA PRO A 573 -23.75 23.10 -1.33
C PRO A 573 -24.04 22.00 -0.31
N LYS A 574 -23.10 21.81 0.63
CA LYS A 574 -23.32 20.98 1.82
C LYS A 574 -24.44 21.56 2.69
N LEU A 575 -25.27 20.69 3.24
CA LEU A 575 -26.30 21.03 4.21
C LEU A 575 -25.70 21.28 5.61
N PRO A 576 -26.43 22.00 6.50
CA PRO A 576 -26.00 22.17 7.88
C PRO A 576 -25.68 20.83 8.56
N GLY A 577 -24.50 20.77 9.18
CA GLY A 577 -23.96 19.58 9.86
C GLY A 577 -22.97 18.75 9.02
N GLU A 578 -23.08 18.77 7.69
CA GLU A 578 -22.29 17.86 6.83
C GLU A 578 -20.79 18.16 6.86
N LEU A 579 -20.38 19.43 6.94
CA LEU A 579 -18.96 19.78 7.09
C LEU A 579 -18.31 19.05 8.27
N ALA A 580 -18.95 19.09 9.44
CA ALA A 580 -18.41 18.45 10.63
C ALA A 580 -18.54 16.91 10.57
N ARG A 581 -19.66 16.40 10.05
CA ARG A 581 -19.86 14.94 9.90
C ARG A 581 -18.85 14.33 8.97
N ASP A 582 -18.68 14.88 7.78
CA ASP A 582 -17.74 14.38 6.78
C ASP A 582 -16.31 14.35 7.35
N SER A 583 -15.88 15.45 7.97
CA SER A 583 -14.57 15.55 8.64
C SER A 583 -14.39 14.48 9.71
N LEU A 584 -15.40 14.32 10.58
CA LEU A 584 -15.33 13.36 11.69
C LEU A 584 -15.48 11.90 11.23
N THR A 585 -16.09 11.62 10.08
CA THR A 585 -16.09 10.28 9.47
C THR A 585 -14.68 9.90 9.02
N HIS A 586 -13.91 10.82 8.42
CA HIS A 586 -12.49 10.55 8.12
C HIS A 586 -11.69 10.31 9.40
N VAL A 587 -11.88 11.12 10.45
CA VAL A 587 -11.24 10.92 11.76
C VAL A 587 -11.60 9.57 12.36
N ALA A 588 -12.86 9.15 12.27
CA ALA A 588 -13.34 7.86 12.77
C ALA A 588 -12.65 6.67 12.06
N HIS A 589 -12.30 6.84 10.79
CA HIS A 589 -11.54 5.88 9.99
C HIS A 589 -10.03 6.15 9.97
N GLY A 590 -9.50 6.79 11.01
CA GLY A 590 -8.05 6.83 11.25
C GLY A 590 -7.33 8.12 10.80
N ALA A 591 -8.04 9.13 10.30
CA ALA A 591 -7.39 10.39 9.93
C ALA A 591 -6.93 11.17 11.18
N ASP A 592 -5.66 11.56 11.20
CA ASP A 592 -5.06 12.46 12.20
C ASP A 592 -4.63 13.80 11.59
N GLY A 593 -4.94 14.02 10.32
CA GLY A 593 -4.99 15.35 9.70
C GLY A 593 -6.33 15.54 9.01
N VAL A 594 -6.93 16.72 9.15
CA VAL A 594 -8.17 17.12 8.48
C VAL A 594 -7.94 18.47 7.80
N CYS A 595 -7.66 18.42 6.50
CA CYS A 595 -7.39 19.60 5.70
C CYS A 595 -8.41 19.78 4.56
N PHE A 596 -8.51 21.03 4.09
CA PHE A 596 -9.44 21.43 3.04
C PHE A 596 -8.70 21.97 1.83
N PHE A 597 -9.24 21.71 0.64
CA PHE A 597 -9.05 22.61 -0.48
C PHE A 597 -10.17 23.66 -0.43
N GLN A 598 -9.89 24.93 -0.12
CA GLN A 598 -8.61 25.51 0.30
C GLN A 598 -8.86 26.50 1.45
N TRP A 599 -7.81 27.17 1.95
CA TRP A 599 -7.93 28.13 3.04
C TRP A 599 -8.85 29.30 2.66
N ARG A 600 -8.47 30.06 1.63
CA ARG A 600 -9.22 31.25 1.18
C ARG A 600 -9.79 31.02 -0.20
N GLN A 601 -11.07 31.29 -0.37
CA GLN A 601 -11.73 31.08 -1.65
C GLN A 601 -11.16 32.01 -2.71
N SER A 602 -10.59 31.42 -3.77
CA SER A 602 -9.94 32.15 -4.85
C SER A 602 -10.87 33.19 -5.48
N ARG A 603 -10.38 34.41 -5.71
CA ARG A 603 -11.16 35.48 -6.38
C ARG A 603 -11.22 35.32 -7.91
N ALA A 604 -10.27 34.58 -8.49
CA ALA A 604 -10.09 34.39 -9.92
C ALA A 604 -9.54 32.99 -10.20
N GLY A 605 -9.52 32.58 -11.48
CA GLY A 605 -9.11 31.23 -11.88
C GLY A 605 -10.27 30.25 -12.04
N ALA A 606 -9.94 29.02 -12.43
CA ALA A 606 -10.91 27.96 -12.73
C ALA A 606 -11.68 27.50 -11.48
N GLU A 607 -11.03 27.53 -10.32
CA GLU A 607 -11.57 27.04 -9.04
C GLU A 607 -12.14 28.15 -8.15
N LYS A 608 -12.36 29.36 -8.69
CA LYS A 608 -12.93 30.49 -7.92
C LYS A 608 -14.27 30.20 -7.24
N PHE A 609 -15.02 29.21 -7.74
CA PHE A 609 -16.29 28.77 -7.16
C PHE A 609 -16.20 27.49 -6.33
N HIS A 610 -15.02 26.88 -6.22
CA HIS A 610 -14.79 25.83 -5.23
C HIS A 610 -14.91 26.47 -3.84
N SER A 611 -15.62 25.83 -2.91
CA SER A 611 -15.74 26.33 -1.54
C SER A 611 -14.39 26.33 -0.80
N ALA A 612 -14.28 27.12 0.27
CA ALA A 612 -13.06 27.25 1.06
C ALA A 612 -13.40 27.43 2.54
N MET A 613 -12.39 27.34 3.42
CA MET A 613 -12.54 27.62 4.85
C MET A 613 -12.97 29.06 5.12
N LEU A 614 -12.33 29.99 4.43
CA LEU A 614 -12.64 31.42 4.40
C LEU A 614 -13.26 31.75 3.03
N PRO A 615 -14.61 31.76 2.93
CA PRO A 615 -15.31 32.00 1.67
C PRO A 615 -15.16 33.46 1.22
N HIS A 616 -15.63 33.77 0.00
CA HIS A 616 -15.70 35.16 -0.50
C HIS A 616 -16.43 36.12 0.45
N ALA A 617 -17.39 35.60 1.23
CA ALA A 617 -18.15 36.36 2.22
C ALA A 617 -17.35 36.73 3.49
N GLY A 618 -16.12 36.24 3.63
CA GLY A 618 -15.24 36.55 4.76
C GLY A 618 -15.62 35.85 6.07
N THR A 619 -15.06 36.36 7.18
CA THR A 619 -15.16 35.74 8.51
C THR A 619 -16.56 35.84 9.14
N SER A 620 -17.43 36.72 8.64
CA SER A 620 -18.83 36.83 9.09
C SER A 620 -19.77 35.79 8.47
N SER A 621 -19.23 34.80 7.74
CA SER A 621 -20.00 33.80 7.02
C SER A 621 -20.36 32.59 7.89
N ALA A 622 -21.46 31.92 7.55
CA ALA A 622 -21.85 30.66 8.19
C ALA A 622 -20.83 29.53 7.97
N ILE A 623 -20.13 29.52 6.82
CA ILE A 623 -19.08 28.54 6.52
C ILE A 623 -17.90 28.76 7.46
N PHE A 624 -17.40 29.99 7.62
CA PHE A 624 -16.28 30.26 8.53
C PHE A 624 -16.65 29.95 9.98
N ALA A 625 -17.87 30.26 10.41
CA ALA A 625 -18.36 29.88 11.74
C ALA A 625 -18.39 28.35 11.93
N ALA A 626 -18.82 27.57 10.92
CA ALA A 626 -18.81 26.11 10.95
C ALA A 626 -17.38 25.54 10.98
N VAL A 627 -16.46 26.14 10.25
CA VAL A 627 -15.02 25.81 10.24
C VAL A 627 -14.41 26.03 11.62
N THR A 628 -14.65 27.18 12.25
CA THR A 628 -14.18 27.46 13.62
C THR A 628 -14.78 26.49 14.63
N GLY A 629 -16.06 26.14 14.47
CA GLY A 629 -16.72 25.11 15.27
C GLY A 629 -16.09 23.73 15.12
N LEU A 630 -15.74 23.33 13.89
CA LEU A 630 -15.01 22.09 13.63
C LEU A 630 -13.62 22.11 14.25
N GLY A 631 -12.85 23.19 14.09
CA GLY A 631 -11.52 23.31 14.70
C GLY A 631 -11.56 23.14 16.22
N ALA A 632 -12.54 23.76 16.90
CA ALA A 632 -12.76 23.55 18.32
C ALA A 632 -13.11 22.10 18.67
N ARG A 633 -13.93 21.45 17.84
CA ARG A 633 -14.30 20.04 18.01
C ARG A 633 -13.09 19.11 17.85
N LEU A 634 -12.24 19.30 16.83
CA LEU A 634 -11.05 18.48 16.62
C LEU A 634 -10.04 18.65 17.75
N ARG A 635 -9.85 19.88 18.25
CA ARG A 635 -9.01 20.12 19.45
C ARG A 635 -9.51 19.35 20.68
N SER A 636 -10.83 19.26 20.89
CA SER A 636 -11.40 18.46 21.99
C SER A 636 -11.23 16.94 21.82
N LEU A 637 -10.79 16.49 20.64
CA LEU A 637 -10.56 15.09 20.31
C LEU A 637 -9.06 14.78 20.19
N SER A 638 -8.16 15.61 20.74
CA SER A 638 -6.71 15.40 20.66
C SER A 638 -6.27 14.04 21.20
N GLY A 639 -6.93 13.52 22.24
CA GLY A 639 -6.67 12.18 22.79
C GLY A 639 -7.01 11.01 21.86
N VAL A 640 -7.64 11.27 20.70
CA VAL A 640 -7.85 10.27 19.64
C VAL A 640 -6.61 10.11 18.76
N ALA A 641 -5.78 11.15 18.66
CA ALA A 641 -4.62 11.14 17.78
C ALA A 641 -3.63 10.03 18.17
N GLY A 642 -3.06 9.36 17.18
CA GLY A 642 -2.18 8.21 17.33
C GLY A 642 -2.91 6.88 17.50
N LEU A 643 -4.21 6.87 17.84
CA LEU A 643 -4.95 5.61 18.00
C LEU A 643 -5.18 4.94 16.65
N ALA A 644 -4.79 3.67 16.53
CA ALA A 644 -5.11 2.86 15.36
C ALA A 644 -6.62 2.57 15.28
N ARG A 645 -7.10 2.29 14.06
CA ARG A 645 -8.43 1.69 13.87
C ARG A 645 -8.48 0.32 14.55
N THR A 646 -9.63 -0.02 15.12
CA THR A 646 -9.88 -1.39 15.60
C THR A 646 -10.45 -2.21 14.44
N PRO A 647 -9.79 -3.30 14.02
CA PRO A 647 -10.28 -4.15 12.93
C PRO A 647 -11.73 -4.63 13.15
N SER A 648 -12.42 -4.92 12.05
CA SER A 648 -13.72 -5.58 12.06
C SER A 648 -13.60 -7.09 11.93
N ASP A 649 -14.67 -7.82 12.24
CA ASP A 649 -14.80 -9.26 11.93
C ASP A 649 -15.03 -9.50 10.42
N VAL A 650 -15.41 -8.47 9.66
CA VAL A 650 -15.74 -8.55 8.24
C VAL A 650 -14.84 -7.64 7.40
N ALA A 651 -14.34 -8.15 6.27
CA ALA A 651 -13.63 -7.36 5.27
C ALA A 651 -14.37 -7.34 3.92
N VAL A 652 -14.30 -6.21 3.22
CA VAL A 652 -14.62 -6.06 1.79
C VAL A 652 -13.32 -5.78 1.05
N VAL A 653 -12.93 -6.68 0.15
CA VAL A 653 -11.68 -6.61 -0.60
C VAL A 653 -11.85 -5.68 -1.80
N ILE A 654 -10.82 -4.86 -2.04
CA ILE A 654 -10.63 -4.08 -3.24
C ILE A 654 -9.35 -4.51 -3.94
N ASP A 655 -9.47 -4.84 -5.22
CA ASP A 655 -8.34 -5.10 -6.10
C ASP A 655 -8.35 -4.11 -7.28
N TYR A 656 -7.31 -3.27 -7.35
CA TYR A 656 -7.17 -2.29 -8.42
C TYR A 656 -6.95 -2.95 -9.78
N GLU A 657 -6.27 -4.10 -9.83
CA GLU A 657 -6.03 -4.77 -11.11
C GLU A 657 -7.29 -5.45 -11.64
N SER A 658 -8.07 -6.12 -10.78
CA SER A 658 -9.42 -6.59 -11.13
C SER A 658 -10.32 -5.44 -11.57
N TRP A 659 -10.27 -4.29 -10.89
CA TRP A 659 -11.02 -3.10 -11.31
C TRP A 659 -10.59 -2.65 -12.72
N TRP A 660 -9.28 -2.61 -12.98
CA TRP A 660 -8.75 -2.21 -14.28
C TRP A 660 -9.12 -3.13 -15.42
N ALA A 661 -9.07 -4.44 -15.17
CA ALA A 661 -9.36 -5.48 -16.15
C ALA A 661 -10.86 -5.59 -16.40
N ALA A 662 -11.68 -5.68 -15.34
CA ALA A 662 -13.12 -5.92 -15.46
C ALA A 662 -13.91 -4.79 -16.14
N GLU A 663 -13.36 -3.58 -16.18
CA GLU A 663 -13.96 -2.41 -16.85
C GLU A 663 -13.28 -2.06 -18.19
N GLN A 664 -12.48 -2.96 -18.77
CA GLN A 664 -11.95 -2.73 -20.13
C GLN A 664 -13.03 -2.80 -21.20
N ASP A 665 -12.68 -2.40 -22.42
CA ASP A 665 -13.53 -2.59 -23.59
C ASP A 665 -13.71 -4.08 -23.93
N SER A 666 -14.66 -4.38 -24.82
CA SER A 666 -14.93 -5.74 -25.33
C SER A 666 -15.26 -6.81 -24.28
N HIS A 667 -15.76 -6.38 -23.13
CA HIS A 667 -16.30 -7.24 -22.07
C HIS A 667 -17.74 -7.68 -22.36
N PRO A 668 -18.30 -8.67 -21.62
CA PRO A 668 -19.70 -9.09 -21.76
C PRO A 668 -20.71 -7.94 -21.63
N THR A 669 -20.35 -6.89 -20.86
CA THR A 669 -21.07 -5.62 -20.80
C THR A 669 -20.12 -4.48 -20.44
N ASP A 670 -20.36 -3.28 -20.98
CA ASP A 670 -19.66 -2.04 -20.65
C ASP A 670 -20.36 -1.25 -19.50
N ARG A 671 -21.46 -1.80 -18.97
CA ARG A 671 -22.26 -1.22 -17.87
C ARG A 671 -21.72 -1.58 -16.49
N LEU A 672 -20.84 -2.58 -16.40
CA LEU A 672 -20.26 -3.02 -15.13
C LEU A 672 -19.42 -1.91 -14.49
N ARG A 673 -19.63 -1.66 -13.21
CA ARG A 673 -18.80 -0.77 -12.39
C ARG A 673 -18.36 -1.54 -11.14
N TYR A 674 -17.08 -1.88 -11.08
CA TYR A 674 -16.48 -2.70 -10.03
C TYR A 674 -16.73 -2.10 -8.64
N ARG A 675 -16.45 -0.81 -8.49
CA ARG A 675 -16.57 -0.15 -7.19
C ARG A 675 -18.02 -0.03 -6.72
N ASP A 676 -18.98 0.07 -7.63
CA ASP A 676 -20.40 0.15 -7.26
C ASP A 676 -20.85 -1.14 -6.56
N GLU A 677 -20.42 -2.32 -7.06
CA GLU A 677 -20.71 -3.60 -6.39
C GLU A 677 -20.05 -3.66 -5.01
N ALA A 678 -18.78 -3.28 -4.90
CA ALA A 678 -18.11 -3.25 -3.59
C ALA A 678 -18.77 -2.29 -2.59
N LEU A 679 -19.22 -1.13 -3.06
CA LEU A 679 -19.97 -0.18 -2.26
C LEU A 679 -21.35 -0.72 -1.87
N ASP A 680 -22.02 -1.48 -2.75
CA ASP A 680 -23.30 -2.12 -2.45
C ASP A 680 -23.17 -3.12 -1.29
N TRP A 681 -22.11 -3.92 -1.28
CA TRP A 681 -21.78 -4.82 -0.16
C TRP A 681 -21.50 -4.07 1.14
N TYR A 682 -20.70 -3.00 1.07
CA TYR A 682 -20.41 -2.17 2.24
C TYR A 682 -21.66 -1.51 2.81
N THR A 683 -22.51 -0.93 1.96
CA THR A 683 -23.80 -0.35 2.37
C THR A 683 -24.70 -1.41 3.01
N ALA A 684 -24.79 -2.63 2.45
CA ALA A 684 -25.59 -3.71 3.02
C ALA A 684 -25.10 -4.14 4.42
N LEU A 685 -23.78 -4.19 4.64
CA LEU A 685 -23.19 -4.47 5.96
C LEU A 685 -23.54 -3.38 6.97
N LEU A 686 -23.45 -2.10 6.58
CA LEU A 686 -23.89 -0.98 7.43
C LEU A 686 -25.40 -1.00 7.69
N ASP A 687 -26.20 -1.44 6.72
CA ASP A 687 -27.65 -1.62 6.87
C ASP A 687 -28.01 -2.71 7.87
N ALA A 688 -27.18 -3.75 7.95
CA ALA A 688 -27.27 -4.79 8.98
C ALA A 688 -26.68 -4.38 10.34
N GLY A 689 -26.05 -3.21 10.45
CA GLY A 689 -25.39 -2.75 11.67
C GLY A 689 -24.07 -3.46 11.99
N VAL A 690 -23.43 -4.03 10.96
CA VAL A 690 -22.15 -4.73 11.03
C VAL A 690 -21.06 -3.81 10.50
N ARG A 691 -19.97 -3.65 11.27
CA ARG A 691 -18.79 -2.95 10.77
C ARG A 691 -18.12 -3.79 9.69
N ALA A 692 -17.49 -3.14 8.72
CA ALA A 692 -16.65 -3.81 7.75
C ALA A 692 -15.38 -2.99 7.53
N ASP A 693 -14.26 -3.67 7.34
CA ASP A 693 -13.04 -3.05 6.85
C ASP A 693 -13.01 -3.13 5.32
N VAL A 694 -12.65 -2.03 4.66
CA VAL A 694 -12.36 -2.04 3.22
C VAL A 694 -10.86 -2.19 3.07
N VAL A 695 -10.40 -3.30 2.52
CA VAL A 695 -8.97 -3.67 2.51
C VAL A 695 -8.48 -3.92 1.08
N PRO A 696 -7.22 -3.60 0.75
CA PRO A 696 -6.65 -4.01 -0.53
C PRO A 696 -6.53 -5.54 -0.59
N VAL A 697 -6.52 -6.11 -1.80
CA VAL A 697 -6.36 -7.55 -1.97
C VAL A 697 -5.06 -8.07 -1.35
N SER A 698 -3.99 -7.28 -1.31
CA SER A 698 -2.72 -7.65 -0.67
C SER A 698 -2.77 -7.68 0.86
N ALA A 699 -3.85 -7.22 1.50
CA ALA A 699 -3.98 -7.25 2.95
C ALA A 699 -3.92 -8.68 3.51
N ASP A 700 -3.45 -8.80 4.75
CA ASP A 700 -3.60 -10.01 5.54
C ASP A 700 -5.07 -10.23 5.85
N LEU A 701 -5.60 -11.38 5.43
CA LEU A 701 -6.99 -11.78 5.66
C LEU A 701 -7.15 -12.54 6.98
N THR A 702 -6.04 -12.87 7.65
CA THR A 702 -6.03 -13.58 8.93
C THR A 702 -6.77 -12.76 9.99
N GLY A 703 -7.67 -13.41 10.72
CA GLY A 703 -8.45 -12.78 11.78
C GLY A 703 -9.80 -12.21 11.33
N TYR A 704 -10.01 -11.98 10.03
CA TYR A 704 -11.36 -11.75 9.51
C TYR A 704 -12.15 -13.05 9.52
N ARG A 705 -13.37 -13.00 10.04
CA ARG A 705 -14.29 -14.15 10.08
C ARG A 705 -14.99 -14.30 8.74
N LEU A 706 -15.29 -13.19 8.08
CA LEU A 706 -15.88 -13.17 6.74
C LEU A 706 -15.17 -12.16 5.84
N VAL A 707 -14.87 -12.57 4.61
CA VAL A 707 -14.26 -11.75 3.56
C VAL A 707 -15.21 -11.74 2.36
N VAL A 708 -15.61 -10.55 1.93
CA VAL A 708 -16.33 -10.33 0.67
C VAL A 708 -15.32 -9.86 -0.37
N ALA A 709 -15.21 -10.56 -1.49
CA ALA A 709 -14.37 -10.23 -2.64
C ALA A 709 -15.25 -10.05 -3.88
N PRO A 710 -15.89 -8.87 -4.03
CA PRO A 710 -16.79 -8.59 -5.14
C PRO A 710 -16.00 -8.39 -6.43
N ILE A 711 -16.45 -9.03 -7.51
CA ILE A 711 -15.90 -8.94 -8.87
C ILE A 711 -14.36 -9.08 -8.85
N LEU A 712 -13.86 -10.05 -8.09
CA LEU A 712 -12.42 -10.34 -8.00
C LEU A 712 -11.97 -11.03 -9.29
N HIS A 713 -11.95 -10.27 -10.37
CA HIS A 713 -11.88 -10.74 -11.75
C HIS A 713 -10.55 -11.42 -12.08
N LEU A 714 -9.45 -10.80 -11.66
CA LEU A 714 -8.09 -11.22 -11.91
C LEU A 714 -7.57 -12.00 -10.69
N VAL A 715 -7.36 -13.30 -10.85
CA VAL A 715 -6.92 -14.20 -9.77
C VAL A 715 -5.68 -14.95 -10.21
N PRO A 716 -4.48 -14.45 -9.83
CA PRO A 716 -3.24 -15.18 -10.03
C PRO A 716 -3.22 -16.48 -9.20
N ALA A 717 -2.38 -17.44 -9.59
CA ALA A 717 -2.28 -18.72 -8.89
C ALA A 717 -1.98 -18.58 -7.38
N ALA A 718 -1.13 -17.62 -7.00
CA ALA A 718 -0.81 -17.34 -5.60
C ALA A 718 -2.03 -16.81 -4.82
N LEU A 719 -2.83 -15.94 -5.44
CA LEU A 719 -4.05 -15.41 -4.83
C LEU A 719 -5.10 -16.51 -4.66
N LYS A 720 -5.27 -17.35 -5.68
CA LYS A 720 -6.13 -18.55 -5.60
C LYS A 720 -5.76 -19.38 -4.36
N HIS A 721 -4.48 -19.73 -4.23
CA HIS A 721 -4.02 -20.56 -3.13
C HIS A 721 -4.25 -19.90 -1.76
N ARG A 722 -3.98 -18.60 -1.63
CA ARG A 722 -4.21 -17.86 -0.38
C ARG A 722 -5.69 -17.82 0.02
N LEU A 723 -6.60 -17.73 -0.95
CA LEU A 723 -8.05 -17.78 -0.69
C LEU A 723 -8.49 -19.19 -0.27
N GLU A 724 -7.93 -20.24 -0.87
CA GLU A 724 -8.16 -21.63 -0.47
C GLU A 724 -7.66 -21.88 0.96
N GLU A 725 -6.46 -21.39 1.31
CA GLU A 725 -5.90 -21.47 2.66
C GLU A 725 -6.75 -20.71 3.69
N TYR A 726 -7.19 -19.49 3.37
CA TYR A 726 -8.07 -18.70 4.24
C TYR A 726 -9.35 -19.47 4.56
N VAL A 727 -10.01 -20.04 3.54
CA VAL A 727 -11.24 -20.82 3.74
C VAL A 727 -10.95 -22.12 4.51
N ALA A 728 -9.89 -22.86 4.16
CA ALA A 728 -9.50 -24.08 4.85
C ALA A 728 -9.13 -23.83 6.33
N GLY A 729 -8.59 -22.65 6.62
CA GLY A 729 -8.27 -22.15 7.97
C GLY A 729 -9.48 -21.75 8.81
N GLY A 730 -10.71 -21.87 8.28
CA GLY A 730 -11.95 -21.53 8.97
C GLY A 730 -12.55 -20.18 8.56
N GLY A 731 -11.96 -19.50 7.58
CA GLY A 731 -12.50 -18.26 7.02
C GLY A 731 -13.75 -18.48 6.17
N HIS A 732 -14.64 -17.49 6.16
CA HIS A 732 -15.80 -17.48 5.27
C HIS A 732 -15.54 -16.50 4.11
N LEU A 733 -15.50 -17.00 2.88
CA LEU A 733 -15.30 -16.22 1.66
C LEU A 733 -16.62 -16.03 0.93
N VAL A 734 -16.91 -14.82 0.48
CA VAL A 734 -18.01 -14.48 -0.40
C VAL A 734 -17.44 -13.87 -1.68
N THR A 735 -17.78 -14.43 -2.83
CA THR A 735 -17.42 -13.89 -4.15
C THR A 735 -18.67 -13.65 -4.97
N THR A 736 -18.57 -12.81 -5.98
CA THR A 736 -19.70 -12.49 -6.85
C THR A 736 -19.43 -12.94 -8.27
N TYR A 737 -20.44 -12.79 -9.12
CA TYR A 737 -20.32 -12.88 -10.56
C TYR A 737 -19.07 -12.17 -11.08
N PHE A 738 -18.52 -12.71 -12.17
CA PHE A 738 -17.33 -12.19 -12.83
C PHE A 738 -16.04 -12.18 -11.98
N SER A 739 -15.98 -12.96 -10.90
CA SER A 739 -14.77 -13.23 -10.13
C SER A 739 -14.02 -14.48 -10.64
N GLY A 740 -12.70 -14.54 -10.52
CA GLY A 740 -11.88 -15.71 -10.86
C GLY A 740 -11.88 -16.08 -12.34
N ILE A 741 -12.03 -15.08 -13.22
CA ILE A 741 -12.22 -15.29 -14.66
C ILE A 741 -10.87 -15.42 -15.37
N VAL A 742 -9.91 -14.56 -15.01
CA VAL A 742 -8.61 -14.47 -15.68
C VAL A 742 -7.44 -14.58 -14.71
N ASP A 743 -6.27 -14.95 -15.23
CA ASP A 743 -4.99 -14.95 -14.51
C ASP A 743 -4.29 -13.57 -14.56
N GLU A 744 -3.05 -13.48 -14.06
CA GLU A 744 -2.27 -12.25 -14.01
C GLU A 744 -1.96 -11.61 -15.38
N PHE A 745 -2.09 -12.37 -16.46
CA PHE A 745 -1.88 -11.95 -17.85
C PHE A 745 -3.21 -11.69 -18.58
N ASP A 746 -4.32 -11.64 -17.85
CA ASP A 746 -5.66 -11.48 -18.42
C ASP A 746 -6.06 -12.68 -19.31
N HIS A 747 -5.49 -13.87 -19.06
CA HIS A 747 -5.87 -15.10 -19.77
C HIS A 747 -7.00 -15.80 -19.04
N ALA A 748 -8.04 -16.18 -19.78
CA ALA A 748 -9.17 -16.89 -19.21
C ALA A 748 -8.74 -18.23 -18.60
N TRP A 749 -9.14 -18.46 -17.34
CA TRP A 749 -9.03 -19.78 -16.71
C TRP A 749 -9.98 -20.76 -17.41
N LEU A 750 -9.42 -21.73 -18.13
CA LEU A 750 -10.19 -22.70 -18.92
C LEU A 750 -10.91 -23.74 -18.04
N GLY A 751 -11.98 -24.34 -18.59
CA GLY A 751 -12.76 -25.41 -17.95
C GLY A 751 -14.15 -24.98 -17.45
N GLY A 752 -14.49 -23.70 -17.56
CA GLY A 752 -15.73 -23.10 -17.06
C GLY A 752 -15.46 -22.16 -15.88
N TYR A 753 -16.29 -21.11 -15.77
CA TYR A 753 -16.16 -20.04 -14.80
C TYR A 753 -16.81 -20.41 -13.44
N PRO A 754 -16.46 -19.75 -12.32
CA PRO A 754 -15.28 -18.89 -12.11
C PRO A 754 -14.00 -19.72 -12.08
N GLY A 755 -13.20 -19.73 -13.15
CA GLY A 755 -12.22 -20.79 -13.40
C GLY A 755 -11.15 -20.96 -12.33
N ALA A 756 -10.67 -19.86 -11.75
CA ALA A 756 -9.71 -19.92 -10.64
C ALA A 756 -10.31 -20.48 -9.34
N LEU A 757 -11.61 -20.26 -9.11
CA LEU A 757 -12.30 -20.49 -7.84
C LEU A 757 -13.34 -21.63 -7.89
N ARG A 758 -13.57 -22.22 -9.06
CA ARG A 758 -14.64 -23.20 -9.31
C ARG A 758 -14.60 -24.37 -8.33
N ASP A 759 -13.40 -24.88 -8.02
CA ASP A 759 -13.21 -26.06 -7.18
C ASP A 759 -13.46 -25.71 -5.70
N LEU A 760 -13.04 -24.51 -5.28
CA LEU A 760 -13.29 -23.97 -3.95
C LEU A 760 -14.81 -23.77 -3.73
N LEU A 761 -15.50 -23.23 -4.73
CA LEU A 761 -16.93 -22.92 -4.69
C LEU A 761 -17.83 -24.13 -4.98
N GLY A 762 -17.33 -25.17 -5.65
CA GLY A 762 -18.09 -26.35 -6.05
C GLY A 762 -19.15 -26.08 -7.14
N ILE A 763 -18.91 -25.09 -7.99
CA ILE A 763 -19.84 -24.67 -9.05
C ILE A 763 -19.12 -24.54 -10.38
N ARG A 764 -19.90 -24.47 -11.46
CA ARG A 764 -19.42 -24.20 -12.81
C ARG A 764 -20.42 -23.37 -13.61
N VAL A 765 -19.93 -22.44 -14.40
CA VAL A 765 -20.68 -21.57 -15.31
C VAL A 765 -20.05 -21.68 -16.69
N GLU A 766 -20.86 -21.95 -17.71
CA GLU A 766 -20.37 -22.10 -19.09
C GLU A 766 -20.31 -20.77 -19.84
N GLU A 767 -21.29 -19.91 -19.61
CA GLU A 767 -21.48 -18.64 -20.31
C GLU A 767 -22.03 -17.56 -19.36
N PHE A 768 -21.68 -16.31 -19.65
CA PHE A 768 -22.23 -15.15 -18.95
C PHE A 768 -23.55 -14.73 -19.59
N ALA A 769 -24.52 -14.31 -18.79
CA ALA A 769 -25.81 -13.79 -19.26
C ALA A 769 -26.06 -12.38 -18.69
N PRO A 770 -25.34 -11.34 -19.18
CA PRO A 770 -25.61 -9.96 -18.78
C PRO A 770 -27.04 -9.56 -19.16
N LEU A 771 -27.63 -8.64 -18.38
CA LEU A 771 -28.99 -8.16 -18.56
C LEU A 771 -28.99 -6.82 -19.29
N LEU A 772 -30.03 -6.56 -20.09
CA LEU A 772 -30.21 -5.25 -20.73
C LEU A 772 -30.62 -4.19 -19.71
N ASP A 773 -30.41 -2.92 -20.07
CA ASP A 773 -30.80 -1.78 -19.23
C ASP A 773 -32.32 -1.85 -18.92
N GLY A 774 -32.66 -1.91 -17.63
CA GLY A 774 -34.04 -2.01 -17.14
C GLY A 774 -34.59 -3.43 -16.99
N GLU A 775 -33.87 -4.46 -17.44
CA GLU A 775 -34.23 -5.85 -17.18
C GLU A 775 -33.82 -6.30 -15.77
N SER A 776 -34.55 -7.27 -15.22
CA SER A 776 -34.23 -7.89 -13.94
C SER A 776 -34.66 -9.35 -13.92
N VAL A 777 -33.97 -10.15 -13.12
CA VAL A 777 -34.27 -11.58 -12.92
C VAL A 777 -34.77 -11.78 -11.48
N PRO A 778 -36.00 -12.26 -11.25
CA PRO A 778 -36.52 -12.47 -9.90
C PRO A 778 -35.91 -13.71 -9.26
N LEU A 779 -35.70 -13.66 -7.93
CA LEU A 779 -35.14 -14.74 -7.12
C LEU A 779 -36.18 -15.32 -6.15
N SER A 780 -35.93 -16.55 -5.67
CA SER A 780 -36.75 -17.25 -4.67
C SER A 780 -36.85 -16.53 -3.31
N THR A 781 -35.95 -15.60 -3.04
CA THR A 781 -35.94 -14.72 -1.85
C THR A 781 -36.95 -13.57 -1.93
N GLY A 782 -37.60 -13.38 -3.09
CA GLY A 782 -38.47 -12.23 -3.35
C GLY A 782 -37.72 -10.96 -3.77
N THR A 783 -36.40 -11.02 -3.92
CA THR A 783 -35.56 -9.97 -4.49
C THR A 783 -35.39 -10.17 -6.00
N SER A 784 -34.75 -9.23 -6.68
CA SER A 784 -34.39 -9.36 -8.10
C SER A 784 -32.92 -9.01 -8.34
N GLY A 785 -32.29 -9.74 -9.24
CA GLY A 785 -30.98 -9.44 -9.81
C GLY A 785 -31.08 -8.48 -10.99
N THR A 786 -30.06 -7.64 -11.17
CA THR A 786 -29.93 -6.66 -12.27
C THR A 786 -28.52 -6.77 -12.87
N LEU A 787 -28.25 -6.12 -14.01
CA LEU A 787 -26.95 -6.04 -14.70
C LEU A 787 -26.35 -7.37 -15.21
N TRP A 788 -26.39 -8.42 -14.39
CA TRP A 788 -25.71 -9.69 -14.61
C TRP A 788 -26.57 -10.86 -14.16
N SER A 789 -26.48 -11.98 -14.89
CA SER A 789 -27.01 -13.27 -14.47
C SER A 789 -26.14 -14.38 -15.06
N GLU A 790 -26.22 -15.59 -14.50
CA GLU A 790 -25.46 -16.74 -14.98
C GLU A 790 -26.26 -18.02 -14.78
N ARG A 791 -25.95 -19.04 -15.58
CA ARG A 791 -26.44 -20.40 -15.36
C ARG A 791 -25.42 -21.17 -14.54
N VAL A 792 -25.65 -21.20 -13.22
CA VAL A 792 -24.77 -21.91 -12.27
C VAL A 792 -25.13 -23.39 -12.21
N GLU A 793 -24.21 -24.23 -12.65
CA GLU A 793 -24.19 -25.67 -12.42
C GLU A 793 -23.54 -25.97 -11.06
N VAL A 794 -24.21 -26.74 -10.21
CA VAL A 794 -23.63 -27.23 -8.94
C VAL A 794 -22.88 -28.52 -9.21
N THR A 795 -21.57 -28.54 -8.97
CA THR A 795 -20.69 -29.68 -9.28
C THR A 795 -20.25 -30.47 -8.06
N ASP A 796 -20.46 -29.95 -6.85
CA ASP A 796 -20.12 -30.60 -5.59
C ASP A 796 -21.35 -30.74 -4.67
N PRO A 797 -21.64 -31.94 -4.13
CA PRO A 797 -22.79 -32.16 -3.24
C PRO A 797 -22.71 -31.41 -1.90
N ALA A 798 -21.55 -30.88 -1.51
CA ALA A 798 -21.38 -30.03 -0.33
C ALA A 798 -21.91 -28.58 -0.53
N VAL A 799 -22.30 -28.22 -1.75
CA VAL A 799 -22.89 -26.91 -2.06
C VAL A 799 -24.35 -26.87 -1.61
N THR A 800 -24.67 -25.86 -0.80
CA THR A 800 -26.04 -25.47 -0.48
C THR A 800 -26.47 -24.32 -1.38
N VAL A 801 -27.63 -24.46 -2.04
CA VAL A 801 -28.25 -23.36 -2.80
C VAL A 801 -29.11 -22.54 -1.85
N LEU A 802 -28.73 -21.28 -1.63
CA LEU A 802 -29.42 -20.35 -0.73
C LEU A 802 -30.53 -19.58 -1.44
N ALA A 803 -30.38 -19.34 -2.75
CA ALA A 803 -31.41 -18.74 -3.58
C ALA A 803 -31.33 -19.27 -5.02
N THR A 804 -32.47 -19.32 -5.71
CA THR A 804 -32.59 -19.69 -7.12
C THR A 804 -33.21 -18.57 -7.92
N TYR A 805 -32.90 -18.49 -9.22
CA TYR A 805 -33.72 -17.71 -10.15
C TYR A 805 -35.10 -18.38 -10.30
N LEU A 806 -36.16 -17.59 -10.53
CA LEU A 806 -37.51 -18.17 -10.65
C LEU A 806 -37.72 -18.95 -11.97
N ASP A 807 -36.90 -18.70 -12.99
CA ASP A 807 -36.87 -19.47 -14.23
C ASP A 807 -35.91 -20.68 -14.16
N GLY A 808 -35.19 -20.85 -13.05
CA GLY A 808 -34.38 -22.02 -12.73
C GLY A 808 -32.88 -21.71 -12.59
N GLY A 809 -32.16 -22.61 -11.90
CA GLY A 809 -30.72 -22.47 -11.64
C GLY A 809 -30.41 -21.78 -10.31
N ALA A 810 -29.21 -22.00 -9.80
CA ALA A 810 -28.76 -21.41 -8.54
C ALA A 810 -28.33 -19.94 -8.77
N ALA A 811 -28.79 -19.04 -7.89
CA ALA A 811 -28.44 -17.62 -7.90
C ALA A 811 -27.47 -17.25 -6.76
N VAL A 812 -27.62 -17.90 -5.61
CA VAL A 812 -26.74 -17.76 -4.46
C VAL A 812 -26.41 -19.14 -3.93
N THR A 813 -25.12 -19.45 -3.80
CA THR A 813 -24.62 -20.74 -3.33
C THR A 813 -23.61 -20.57 -2.20
N ARG A 814 -23.47 -21.60 -1.36
CA ARG A 814 -22.46 -21.69 -0.31
C ARG A 814 -21.97 -23.13 -0.18
N ARG A 815 -20.66 -23.33 -0.28
CA ARG A 815 -19.99 -24.61 -0.01
C ARG A 815 -19.25 -24.57 1.32
N VAL A 816 -19.46 -25.58 2.16
CA VAL A 816 -18.72 -25.73 3.43
C VAL A 816 -17.40 -26.45 3.17
N VAL A 817 -16.31 -25.93 3.76
CA VAL A 817 -14.96 -26.50 3.63
C VAL A 817 -14.30 -26.50 5.02
N GLY A 818 -14.26 -27.66 5.67
CA GLY A 818 -13.80 -27.76 7.06
C GLY A 818 -14.67 -26.90 7.98
N ALA A 819 -14.05 -25.95 8.69
CA ALA A 819 -14.75 -24.99 9.55
C ALA A 819 -15.17 -23.69 8.80
N GLY A 820 -14.66 -23.47 7.59
CA GLY A 820 -14.95 -22.29 6.77
C GLY A 820 -16.00 -22.56 5.68
N SER A 821 -16.24 -21.57 4.83
CA SER A 821 -17.11 -21.73 3.66
C SER A 821 -16.76 -20.78 2.52
N ALA A 822 -17.12 -21.15 1.30
CA ALA A 822 -17.02 -20.28 0.13
C ALA A 822 -18.41 -20.10 -0.51
N ALA A 823 -18.84 -18.85 -0.72
CA ALA A 823 -20.13 -18.49 -1.28
C ALA A 823 -19.98 -17.73 -2.61
N TYR A 824 -20.97 -17.89 -3.48
CA TYR A 824 -21.03 -17.25 -4.80
C TYR A 824 -22.41 -16.62 -5.04
N ILE A 825 -22.42 -15.36 -5.46
CA ILE A 825 -23.61 -14.60 -5.84
C ILE A 825 -23.54 -14.30 -7.34
N SER A 826 -24.37 -14.94 -8.16
CA SER A 826 -24.26 -14.90 -9.62
C SER A 826 -25.00 -13.73 -10.30
N THR A 827 -25.38 -12.69 -9.56
CA THR A 827 -26.10 -11.51 -10.07
C THR A 827 -25.91 -10.28 -9.17
N ARG A 828 -26.10 -9.07 -9.69
CA ARG A 828 -26.08 -7.84 -8.86
C ARG A 828 -27.43 -7.66 -8.17
N LEU A 829 -27.42 -7.75 -6.85
CA LEU A 829 -28.62 -7.61 -6.01
C LEU A 829 -28.86 -6.19 -5.48
N GLY A 830 -27.82 -5.35 -5.48
CA GLY A 830 -27.81 -4.05 -4.80
C GLY A 830 -28.02 -4.17 -3.27
N PRO A 831 -27.94 -3.05 -2.53
CA PRO A 831 -27.94 -3.11 -1.07
C PRO A 831 -29.20 -3.75 -0.45
N PRO A 832 -30.44 -3.44 -0.89
CA PRO A 832 -31.64 -4.07 -0.34
C PRO A 832 -31.71 -5.58 -0.59
N GLY A 833 -31.25 -6.03 -1.77
CA GLY A 833 -31.24 -7.45 -2.10
C GLY A 833 -30.17 -8.23 -1.33
N LEU A 834 -28.98 -7.63 -1.17
CA LEU A 834 -27.91 -8.17 -0.34
C LEU A 834 -28.33 -8.30 1.13
N LEU A 835 -29.02 -7.31 1.68
CA LEU A 835 -29.49 -7.33 3.07
C LEU A 835 -30.38 -8.55 3.39
N VAL A 836 -31.18 -9.03 2.43
CA VAL A 836 -32.06 -10.20 2.60
C VAL A 836 -31.28 -11.50 2.76
N ILE A 837 -30.14 -11.65 2.08
CA ILE A 837 -29.33 -12.87 2.13
C ILE A 837 -28.18 -12.78 3.16
N LEU A 838 -27.91 -11.60 3.70
CA LEU A 838 -26.70 -11.35 4.49
C LEU A 838 -26.66 -12.18 5.78
N ASP A 839 -27.81 -12.43 6.42
CA ASP A 839 -27.89 -13.25 7.63
C ASP A 839 -27.40 -14.69 7.40
N GLU A 840 -27.72 -15.28 6.25
CA GLU A 840 -27.26 -16.60 5.84
C GLU A 840 -25.75 -16.65 5.57
N LEU A 841 -25.12 -15.52 5.30
CA LEU A 841 -23.68 -15.41 5.09
C LEU A 841 -22.94 -15.11 6.40
N LEU A 842 -23.50 -14.24 7.26
CA LEU A 842 -22.89 -13.82 8.53
C LEU A 842 -23.04 -14.84 9.65
N SER A 843 -24.19 -15.53 9.74
CA SER A 843 -24.49 -16.46 10.82
C SER A 843 -23.51 -17.64 10.93
N PRO A 844 -23.11 -18.31 9.83
CA PRO A 844 -22.08 -19.35 9.89
C PRO A 844 -20.72 -18.83 10.35
N ALA A 845 -20.37 -17.60 9.94
CA ALA A 845 -19.18 -16.92 10.39
C ALA A 845 -19.30 -16.46 11.85
N GLY A 846 -20.49 -16.52 12.46
CA GLY A 846 -20.84 -16.06 13.80
C GLY A 846 -20.67 -14.56 14.01
N VAL A 847 -20.77 -13.78 12.93
CA VAL A 847 -20.72 -12.32 12.96
C VAL A 847 -22.10 -11.79 13.34
N VAL A 848 -22.13 -10.86 14.30
CA VAL A 848 -23.36 -10.23 14.78
C VAL A 848 -23.24 -8.70 14.76
N SER A 849 -24.36 -8.02 14.60
CA SER A 849 -24.42 -6.55 14.67
C SER A 849 -23.97 -6.03 16.04
N GLU A 850 -23.06 -5.06 16.04
CA GLU A 850 -22.62 -4.33 17.23
C GLU A 850 -23.62 -3.25 17.65
N LEU A 851 -24.60 -2.96 16.79
CA LEU A 851 -25.65 -1.98 17.04
C LEU A 851 -26.98 -2.65 17.48
N PRO A 852 -27.74 -2.00 18.37
CA PRO A 852 -29.14 -2.35 18.63
C PRO A 852 -29.97 -2.36 17.34
N PRO A 853 -31.00 -3.24 17.22
CA PRO A 853 -31.81 -3.37 16.01
C PRO A 853 -32.37 -2.05 15.46
N ASP A 854 -32.83 -1.15 16.32
CA ASP A 854 -33.44 0.13 15.91
C ASP A 854 -32.45 1.13 15.28
N LEU A 855 -31.14 0.89 15.46
CA LEU A 855 -30.05 1.72 14.94
C LEU A 855 -29.43 1.19 13.64
N ARG A 856 -29.66 -0.09 13.30
CA ARG A 856 -29.18 -0.71 12.07
C ARG A 856 -29.71 0.07 10.86
N GLY A 857 -28.85 0.36 9.88
CA GLY A 857 -29.22 1.21 8.74
C GLY A 857 -29.28 2.72 9.00
N LYS A 858 -29.32 3.15 10.27
CA LYS A 858 -29.44 4.58 10.64
C LYS A 858 -28.15 5.16 11.20
N VAL A 859 -27.34 4.34 11.84
CA VAL A 859 -26.08 4.72 12.48
C VAL A 859 -24.97 3.82 11.97
N GLU A 860 -23.85 4.43 11.60
CA GLU A 860 -22.58 3.72 11.40
C GLU A 860 -21.77 3.77 12.70
N LEU A 861 -21.17 2.63 13.07
CA LEU A 861 -20.21 2.53 14.16
C LEU A 861 -18.80 2.42 13.57
N ALA A 862 -17.89 3.29 14.00
CA ALA A 862 -16.47 3.16 13.75
C ALA A 862 -15.70 3.21 15.08
N VAL A 863 -14.56 2.50 15.16
CA VAL A 863 -13.83 2.30 16.42
C VAL A 863 -12.35 2.55 16.22
N ARG A 864 -11.76 3.38 17.10
CA ARG A 864 -10.31 3.64 17.19
C ARG A 864 -9.83 3.36 18.60
N GLY A 865 -9.17 2.23 18.81
CA GLY A 865 -8.81 1.75 20.15
C GLY A 865 -10.04 1.78 21.09
N PRO A 866 -9.99 2.51 22.22
CA PRO A 866 -11.11 2.62 23.16
C PRO A 866 -12.21 3.61 22.74
N VAL A 867 -12.10 4.28 21.60
CA VAL A 867 -13.00 5.37 21.18
C VAL A 867 -14.01 4.87 20.15
N ARG A 868 -15.30 5.14 20.39
CA ARG A 868 -16.40 4.79 19.47
C ARG A 868 -16.98 6.04 18.83
N PHE A 869 -17.13 6.01 17.51
CA PHE A 869 -17.78 7.04 16.70
C PHE A 869 -19.14 6.51 16.24
N LEU A 870 -20.22 7.21 16.60
CA LEU A 870 -21.57 6.95 16.14
C LEU A 870 -21.93 8.03 15.12
N ILE A 871 -22.03 7.64 13.86
CA ILE A 871 -22.18 8.54 12.70
C ILE A 871 -23.59 8.39 12.15
N ASN A 872 -24.33 9.51 12.05
CA ASN A 872 -25.71 9.47 11.55
C ASN A 872 -25.74 9.31 10.02
N ARG A 873 -26.34 8.23 9.53
CA ARG A 873 -26.54 7.96 8.09
C ARG A 873 -27.79 8.64 7.53
N THR A 874 -28.65 9.18 8.38
CA THR A 874 -29.96 9.75 8.01
C THR A 874 -29.97 11.28 7.98
N ALA A 875 -31.01 11.84 7.36
CA ALA A 875 -31.26 13.28 7.34
C ALA A 875 -31.94 13.80 8.62
N GLU A 876 -32.34 12.92 9.54
CA GLU A 876 -33.11 13.21 10.74
C GLU A 876 -32.31 12.86 12.01
N PRO A 877 -32.65 13.43 13.19
CA PRO A 877 -32.06 12.98 14.44
C PRO A 877 -32.41 11.51 14.75
N VAL A 878 -31.48 10.78 15.36
CA VAL A 878 -31.66 9.37 15.75
C VAL A 878 -31.63 9.23 17.27
N ASP A 879 -32.51 8.42 17.84
CA ASP A 879 -32.57 8.13 19.27
C ASP A 879 -31.48 7.12 19.67
N LEU A 880 -30.56 7.52 20.54
CA LEU A 880 -29.47 6.68 21.05
C LEU A 880 -29.74 6.17 22.48
N SER A 881 -30.98 6.22 22.98
CA SER A 881 -31.34 5.77 24.33
C SER A 881 -30.95 4.32 24.63
N ALA A 882 -30.83 3.48 23.60
CA ALA A 882 -30.40 2.09 23.72
C ALA A 882 -28.86 1.91 23.80
N VAL A 883 -28.08 2.98 23.64
CA VAL A 883 -26.61 2.93 23.65
C VAL A 883 -26.07 3.46 24.98
N ALA A 884 -25.51 2.58 25.79
CA ALA A 884 -24.95 2.94 27.09
C ALA A 884 -23.85 4.02 26.97
N GLY A 885 -23.99 5.08 27.78
CA GLY A 885 -23.06 6.21 27.82
C GLY A 885 -23.24 7.24 26.70
N ALA A 886 -24.16 7.02 25.75
CA ALA A 886 -24.46 7.98 24.70
C ALA A 886 -25.43 9.07 25.17
N PRO A 887 -25.38 10.29 24.59
CA PRO A 887 -26.47 11.25 24.73
C PRO A 887 -27.76 10.67 24.13
N ARG A 888 -28.92 11.14 24.59
CA ARG A 888 -30.23 10.65 24.12
C ARG A 888 -30.42 10.75 22.60
N THR A 889 -29.83 11.75 21.96
CA THR A 889 -30.07 12.05 20.55
C THR A 889 -28.77 12.24 19.80
N LEU A 890 -28.64 11.55 18.68
CA LEU A 890 -27.66 11.81 17.63
C LEU A 890 -28.25 12.83 16.65
N PRO A 891 -27.69 14.05 16.52
CA PRO A 891 -28.23 15.06 15.61
C PRO A 891 -28.28 14.59 14.16
N ALA A 892 -29.21 15.13 13.37
CA ALA A 892 -29.25 14.95 11.92
C ALA A 892 -27.90 15.29 11.30
N ARG A 893 -27.36 14.40 10.46
CA ARG A 893 -26.02 14.56 9.85
C ARG A 893 -24.95 14.89 10.91
N GLY A 894 -25.02 14.28 12.10
CA GLY A 894 -24.11 14.51 13.22
C GLY A 894 -23.25 13.29 13.56
N VAL A 895 -22.27 13.51 14.43
CA VAL A 895 -21.39 12.45 14.97
C VAL A 895 -21.30 12.59 16.48
N VAL A 896 -21.51 11.49 17.20
CA VAL A 896 -21.27 11.37 18.64
C VAL A 896 -20.00 10.55 18.85
N VAL A 897 -19.11 11.01 19.72
CA VAL A 897 -17.86 10.32 20.07
C VAL A 897 -17.94 9.91 21.53
N LEU A 898 -17.73 8.62 21.81
CA LEU A 898 -17.78 8.02 23.14
C LEU A 898 -16.41 7.46 23.50
N LEU A 899 -15.90 7.85 24.67
CA LEU A 899 -14.71 7.23 25.27
C LEU A 899 -15.14 6.00 26.07
N SER A 900 -14.42 4.89 25.95
CA SER A 900 -14.65 3.74 26.82
C SER A 900 -14.33 4.12 28.29
N PRO A 901 -15.13 3.67 29.27
CA PRO A 901 -14.88 3.99 30.68
C PRO A 901 -13.50 3.46 31.10
N GLY A 902 -12.61 4.36 31.55
CA GLY A 902 -11.28 4.02 32.07
C GLY A 902 -10.08 4.70 31.40
N VAL A 903 -10.27 5.51 30.35
CA VAL A 903 -9.20 6.31 29.74
C VAL A 903 -9.22 7.73 30.35
N PRO A 904 -8.12 8.25 30.93
CA PRO A 904 -8.07 9.64 31.37
C PRO A 904 -8.28 10.58 30.18
N GLY A 905 -9.21 11.53 30.33
CA GLY A 905 -9.60 12.49 29.29
C GLY A 905 -8.69 13.70 29.16
#